data_AF-A0A1G0Z6X4-F1
#
_entry.id   AF-A0A1G0Z6X4-F1
#
_cell.length_a   1.000
_cell.length_b   1.000
_cell.length_c   1.000
_cell.angle_alpha   90.00
_cell.angle_beta   90.00
_cell.angle_gamma   90.00
#
_symmetry.space_group_name_H-M   'P 1'
#
loop_
_entity.id
_entity.type
_entity.pdbx_description
1 polymer ?
#
loop_
_entity_poly.entity_id
_entity_poly.type
_entity_poly.pdbx_seq_one_letter_code
_entity_poly.pdbx_strand_id
1 'polypeptide(L)'
;MEMKRNPQLPMDEVLWARLFFRFFLNGLLLSSIFLYTGCSSTGNKDEAKGTSTVAADVPTLPATIGKDGVENAVDVNKAPIDLESNSPDLTEEFGGRDPIEGFNRSMFTIDKYALRYVVQPIVIFWGSLIPRHGIECFNRFTENVAFPRRTVSSLIQAKFKYAGIDTSCFLINITLGIAGFYDPARDWFDLEVQDEDFGQAFAWWGIGPGVVLHIPFIGPTNLRDGIGEIFDYAFDPKTYIWGGQGFTMLNQSTTGYREMDVFLSANNDPYELLKRFYAMQRYFKINDYDRREVMAEYQKKLLEDEKEPPLQEPDPLLKEIVIRGFKSQGPYIDTMRIGMVQVQNDHESMWVDVSLWNTDFFNQGSVRTVKVVEGKSRMPYKIWYQKQKDAPIAIVLPGAGSHYTSNDNSAISEILFNRGFTVVAMSNVLNWEFMETAASVAVPGYTPADASDVRNAIAAVFKDLEENKGLSFPEKLLIGWSNGGMLTLFIGDMEKKNPILKISRYVAINPPVNLEYTMEESDRLGLAWKKWGQERVFERGSVALMKYLGIKRKSYKPYEEPGIVQENNVPGELKPLPFTETEAKSLVYFNFKVSLEDVLLCIVRNNGNMNYFKNKCTWGNRTDFYHEIDQMTFAEFTKKYILKYHSEIENRQMTIEELNRKSSLYAIEDFLRNDKNVCVIHSSNDFLESSSERRWLKDTMGDRCIFYNVGGHLGNLYLERVQKLIGDLADEIARKEAAALPK
;
A
#
# COMPACT_ATOMS: atom_id res chain seq x y z
N MET A 1 24.82 -13.05 23.32
CA MET A 1 25.28 -14.45 23.46
C MET A 1 24.34 -15.14 24.43
N GLU A 2 23.73 -16.24 23.99
CA GLU A 2 22.79 -17.14 24.69
C GLU A 2 21.34 -16.66 24.91
N MET A 3 20.45 -17.26 24.12
CA MET A 3 19.04 -17.51 24.46
C MET A 3 18.95 -18.18 25.84
N LYS A 4 18.29 -17.53 26.80
CA LYS A 4 17.72 -18.24 27.95
C LYS A 4 16.22 -18.45 27.73
N ARG A 5 15.90 -19.70 27.40
CA ARG A 5 14.57 -20.32 27.59
C ARG A 5 14.19 -20.35 29.08
N ASN A 6 12.89 -20.60 29.31
CA ASN A 6 12.22 -21.29 30.44
C ASN A 6 11.58 -20.41 31.55
N PRO A 7 10.53 -20.87 32.28
CA PRO A 7 10.08 -22.29 32.51
C PRO A 7 8.53 -22.52 32.38
N GLN A 8 7.88 -23.70 32.37
CA GLN A 8 8.10 -25.07 32.87
C GLN A 8 7.27 -26.11 32.06
N LEU A 9 7.89 -27.20 31.58
CA LEU A 9 7.33 -28.56 31.47
C LEU A 9 8.51 -29.53 31.72
N PRO A 10 8.28 -30.75 32.27
CA PRO A 10 9.35 -31.61 32.76
C PRO A 10 10.29 -32.07 31.62
N MET A 11 11.59 -32.03 31.92
CA MET A 11 12.72 -32.03 30.98
C MET A 11 13.00 -33.40 30.33
N ASP A 12 12.33 -34.44 30.81
CA ASP A 12 12.50 -35.85 30.42
C ASP A 12 11.68 -36.23 29.17
N GLU A 13 10.45 -35.74 29.01
CA GLU A 13 9.62 -36.05 27.84
C GLU A 13 10.10 -35.35 26.55
N VAL A 14 10.59 -34.11 26.66
CA VAL A 14 11.10 -33.31 25.53
C VAL A 14 12.40 -33.88 24.97
N LEU A 15 13.24 -34.52 25.81
CA LEU A 15 14.51 -35.11 25.38
C LEU A 15 14.30 -36.38 24.54
N TRP A 16 13.33 -37.22 24.93
CA TRP A 16 12.97 -38.43 24.19
C TRP A 16 12.30 -38.12 22.85
N ALA A 17 11.41 -37.11 22.80
CA ALA A 17 10.82 -36.64 21.53
C ALA A 17 11.88 -36.09 20.56
N ARG A 18 12.87 -35.33 21.07
CA ARG A 18 14.00 -34.82 20.27
C ARG A 18 14.87 -35.91 19.67
N LEU A 19 15.11 -36.98 20.42
CA LEU A 19 15.92 -38.11 19.96
C LEU A 19 15.16 -38.95 18.92
N PHE A 20 13.87 -39.19 19.13
CA PHE A 20 13.02 -39.94 18.20
C PHE A 20 12.87 -39.23 16.85
N PHE A 21 12.63 -37.92 16.83
CA PHE A 21 12.43 -37.16 15.59
C PHE A 21 13.72 -37.01 14.77
N ARG A 22 14.89 -36.88 15.44
CA ARG A 22 16.21 -36.86 14.78
C ARG A 22 16.56 -38.21 14.12
N PHE A 23 16.10 -39.33 14.67
CA PHE A 23 16.30 -40.64 14.05
C PHE A 23 15.39 -40.84 12.83
N PHE A 24 14.15 -40.34 12.86
CA PHE A 24 13.20 -40.48 11.76
C PHE A 24 13.60 -39.65 10.51
N LEU A 25 14.10 -38.42 10.70
CA LEU A 25 14.52 -37.55 9.59
C LEU A 25 15.76 -38.06 8.84
N ASN A 26 16.72 -38.65 9.56
CA ASN A 26 17.96 -39.19 8.97
C ASN A 26 17.71 -40.45 8.13
N GLY A 27 16.59 -41.14 8.33
CA GLY A 27 16.20 -42.31 7.52
C GLY A 27 15.65 -41.96 6.14
N LEU A 28 15.05 -40.78 5.96
CA LEU A 28 14.37 -40.37 4.72
C LEU A 28 15.31 -39.68 3.71
N LEU A 29 16.33 -38.96 4.19
CA LEU A 29 17.28 -38.18 3.37
C LEU A 29 18.26 -39.04 2.53
N LEU A 30 18.36 -40.35 2.79
CA LEU A 30 19.28 -41.26 2.09
C LEU A 30 18.71 -41.87 0.79
N SER A 31 17.46 -41.54 0.41
CA SER A 31 16.77 -42.19 -0.72
C SER A 31 16.64 -41.35 -2.00
N SER A 32 17.13 -40.10 -2.04
CA SER A 32 16.84 -39.15 -3.12
C SER A 32 18.05 -38.61 -3.91
N ILE A 33 19.18 -39.32 -3.93
CA ILE A 33 20.34 -38.92 -4.75
C ILE A 33 20.54 -39.93 -5.89
N PHE A 34 19.84 -39.73 -7.02
CA PHE A 34 20.27 -40.22 -8.34
C PHE A 34 19.60 -39.39 -9.44
N LEU A 35 20.37 -39.08 -10.50
CA LEU A 35 20.01 -38.40 -11.78
C LEU A 35 20.10 -36.85 -11.68
N TYR A 36 20.98 -36.11 -12.38
CA TYR A 36 21.51 -36.24 -13.73
C TYR A 36 22.73 -35.29 -13.92
N THR A 37 23.73 -35.76 -14.66
CA THR A 37 24.87 -35.02 -15.26
C THR A 37 24.49 -34.47 -16.64
N GLY A 38 24.99 -33.28 -17.04
CA GLY A 38 24.86 -32.83 -18.43
C GLY A 38 25.53 -31.49 -18.76
N CYS A 39 26.52 -31.55 -19.65
CA CYS A 39 27.47 -30.51 -20.09
C CYS A 39 26.95 -29.34 -20.96
N SER A 40 27.60 -28.18 -20.78
CA SER A 40 28.20 -27.21 -21.74
C SER A 40 27.51 -26.80 -23.06
N SER A 41 27.50 -25.49 -23.36
CA SER A 41 28.19 -24.91 -24.54
C SER A 41 28.19 -23.36 -24.56
N THR A 42 29.26 -22.81 -25.12
CA THR A 42 29.73 -21.42 -25.28
C THR A 42 29.02 -20.58 -26.35
N GLY A 43 29.07 -19.24 -26.25
CA GLY A 43 28.74 -18.31 -27.35
C GLY A 43 29.10 -16.84 -27.04
N ASN A 44 29.70 -16.16 -28.02
CA ASN A 44 30.60 -15.00 -27.90
C ASN A 44 29.91 -13.61 -28.02
N LYS A 45 30.68 -12.57 -27.66
CA LYS A 45 30.42 -11.12 -27.77
C LYS A 45 30.33 -10.64 -29.23
N ASP A 46 29.67 -9.49 -29.46
CA ASP A 46 30.26 -8.34 -30.19
C ASP A 46 29.42 -7.05 -30.09
N GLU A 47 30.14 -5.92 -30.09
CA GLU A 47 29.75 -4.52 -29.96
C GLU A 47 29.21 -3.89 -31.26
N ALA A 48 28.43 -2.80 -31.16
CA ALA A 48 28.45 -1.74 -32.18
C ALA A 48 27.98 -0.37 -31.64
N LYS A 49 28.64 0.67 -32.14
CA LYS A 49 28.66 2.08 -31.74
C LYS A 49 27.52 2.93 -32.36
N GLY A 50 27.06 3.92 -31.58
CA GLY A 50 27.07 5.36 -31.89
C GLY A 50 26.05 5.96 -32.88
N THR A 51 25.43 7.07 -32.48
CA THR A 51 25.29 8.32 -33.28
C THR A 51 24.66 9.46 -32.46
N SER A 52 25.12 10.68 -32.71
CA SER A 52 24.70 11.96 -32.10
C SER A 52 23.52 12.60 -32.84
N THR A 53 22.78 13.52 -32.19
CA THR A 53 22.23 14.75 -32.81
C THR A 53 21.74 15.73 -31.71
N VAL A 54 22.35 16.92 -31.61
CA VAL A 54 21.85 18.27 -32.02
C VAL A 54 20.90 18.93 -31.02
N ALA A 55 21.42 19.97 -30.36
CA ALA A 55 20.77 20.86 -29.41
C ALA A 55 19.88 21.92 -30.10
N ALA A 56 18.84 22.37 -29.40
CA ALA A 56 18.03 23.53 -29.77
C ALA A 56 17.80 24.43 -28.53
N ASP A 57 18.09 25.71 -28.71
CA ASP A 57 18.09 26.79 -27.72
C ASP A 57 16.71 27.11 -27.12
N VAL A 58 16.68 27.41 -25.82
CA VAL A 58 15.51 27.94 -25.08
C VAL A 58 15.78 29.39 -24.65
N PRO A 59 14.85 30.35 -24.84
CA PRO A 59 15.06 31.76 -24.48
C PRO A 59 14.95 32.00 -22.97
N THR A 60 15.86 32.81 -22.44
CA THR A 60 15.89 33.28 -21.05
C THR A 60 14.88 34.40 -20.80
N LEU A 61 14.02 34.24 -19.78
CA LEU A 61 13.16 35.30 -19.24
C LEU A 61 13.82 36.00 -18.04
N PRO A 62 13.55 37.30 -17.79
CA PRO A 62 14.30 38.11 -16.83
C PRO A 62 13.93 37.79 -15.37
N ALA A 63 14.96 37.76 -14.53
CA ALA A 63 14.88 37.53 -13.10
C ALA A 63 14.53 38.80 -12.32
N THR A 64 13.40 38.78 -11.62
CA THR A 64 13.22 39.46 -10.32
C THR A 64 12.02 38.85 -9.61
N ILE A 65 12.27 37.91 -8.68
CA ILE A 65 11.34 37.55 -7.60
C ILE A 65 12.16 37.74 -6.31
N GLY A 66 11.61 38.51 -5.36
CA GLY A 66 12.28 38.98 -4.16
C GLY A 66 12.81 37.84 -3.27
N LYS A 67 13.96 38.08 -2.64
CA LYS A 67 14.71 37.13 -1.83
C LYS A 67 14.08 36.84 -0.45
N ASP A 68 13.04 37.56 -0.06
CA ASP A 68 12.58 37.60 1.33
C ASP A 68 11.57 36.48 1.69
N GLY A 69 11.08 35.70 0.71
CA GLY A 69 10.14 34.60 0.92
C GLY A 69 10.77 33.22 1.11
N VAL A 70 12.06 33.05 0.78
CA VAL A 70 12.74 31.74 0.79
C VAL A 70 13.66 31.56 2.01
N GLU A 71 14.20 32.65 2.57
CA GLU A 71 15.17 32.56 3.68
C GLU A 71 14.56 32.19 5.05
N ASN A 72 13.23 32.25 5.21
CA ASN A 72 12.55 31.95 6.48
C ASN A 72 11.79 30.60 6.49
N ALA A 73 11.96 29.75 5.47
CA ALA A 73 11.27 28.45 5.37
C ALA A 73 12.15 27.24 5.73
N VAL A 74 13.43 27.44 6.05
CA VAL A 74 14.33 26.36 6.48
C VAL A 74 14.65 26.57 7.95
N ASP A 75 14.19 25.67 8.81
CA ASP A 75 14.74 25.55 10.17
C ASP A 75 16.17 25.00 10.05
N VAL A 76 17.13 25.92 9.83
CA VAL A 76 18.55 25.66 9.49
C VAL A 76 19.32 24.95 10.63
N ASN A 77 18.64 24.58 11.73
CA ASN A 77 19.24 23.92 12.89
C ASN A 77 19.08 22.39 12.94
N LYS A 78 18.50 21.75 11.92
CA LYS A 78 18.49 20.27 11.86
C LYS A 78 19.77 19.76 11.18
N ALA A 79 20.59 19.04 11.93
CA ALA A 79 21.83 18.43 11.45
C ALA A 79 21.57 17.53 10.21
N PRO A 80 22.54 17.39 9.29
CA PRO A 80 22.45 16.45 8.17
C PRO A 80 22.12 15.05 8.69
N ILE A 81 21.12 14.44 8.09
CA ILE A 81 20.67 13.10 8.47
C ILE A 81 21.70 12.09 7.94
N ASP A 82 22.54 11.56 8.82
CA ASP A 82 23.41 10.41 8.51
C ASP A 82 22.60 9.10 8.63
N LEU A 83 21.98 8.70 7.51
CA LEU A 83 21.35 7.39 7.31
C LEU A 83 22.34 6.34 6.78
N GLU A 84 23.55 6.74 6.36
CA GLU A 84 24.50 5.89 5.66
C GLU A 84 25.19 4.86 6.56
N SER A 85 25.28 5.09 7.88
CA SER A 85 26.23 4.29 8.67
C SER A 85 25.77 2.93 9.20
N ASN A 86 24.48 2.52 9.16
CA ASN A 86 24.03 1.19 9.64
C ASN A 86 22.53 0.87 9.38
N SER A 87 21.92 1.32 8.28
CA SER A 87 20.53 0.89 8.00
C SER A 87 20.50 -0.63 7.79
N PRO A 88 19.67 -1.39 8.53
CA PRO A 88 19.61 -2.84 8.37
C PRO A 88 19.27 -3.17 6.92
N ASP A 89 19.84 -4.25 6.42
CA ASP A 89 19.48 -4.79 5.12
C ASP A 89 18.05 -5.32 5.19
N LEU A 90 17.08 -4.42 4.96
CA LEU A 90 15.66 -4.71 5.09
C LEU A 90 15.27 -5.86 4.14
N THR A 91 15.91 -6.00 2.97
CA THR A 91 15.64 -7.13 2.07
C THR A 91 16.03 -8.49 2.67
N GLU A 92 17.26 -8.65 3.17
CA GLU A 92 17.67 -9.94 3.79
C GLU A 92 16.98 -10.16 5.14
N GLU A 93 16.84 -9.10 5.95
CA GLU A 93 16.24 -9.16 7.29
C GLU A 93 14.73 -9.46 7.20
N PHE A 94 14.01 -8.86 6.24
CA PHE A 94 12.58 -9.11 6.07
C PHE A 94 12.24 -10.32 5.20
N GLY A 95 13.01 -10.60 4.13
CA GLY A 95 12.66 -11.56 3.09
C GLY A 95 13.42 -12.89 3.15
N GLY A 96 14.52 -12.96 3.91
CA GLY A 96 15.44 -14.09 3.88
C GLY A 96 16.26 -14.16 2.58
N ARG A 97 17.37 -14.93 2.62
CA ARG A 97 18.22 -15.12 1.44
C ARG A 97 17.53 -15.95 0.36
N ASP A 98 17.58 -15.46 -0.88
CA ASP A 98 17.06 -16.14 -2.06
C ASP A 98 18.19 -16.54 -3.03
N PRO A 99 18.93 -17.62 -2.74
CA PRO A 99 20.05 -18.04 -3.58
C PRO A 99 19.63 -18.59 -4.95
N ILE A 100 18.34 -18.87 -5.15
CA ILE A 100 17.78 -19.43 -6.39
C ILE A 100 16.71 -18.52 -6.99
N GLU A 101 16.89 -17.20 -6.85
CA GLU A 101 15.94 -16.16 -7.26
C GLU A 101 15.42 -16.35 -8.69
N GLY A 102 16.29 -16.70 -9.64
CA GLY A 102 15.88 -16.98 -11.03
C GLY A 102 14.88 -18.13 -11.17
N PHE A 103 15.03 -19.21 -10.39
CA PHE A 103 14.06 -20.32 -10.37
C PHE A 103 12.73 -19.84 -9.75
N ASN A 104 12.79 -19.15 -8.61
CA ASN A 104 11.60 -18.69 -7.91
C ASN A 104 10.80 -17.67 -8.75
N ARG A 105 11.47 -16.73 -9.43
CA ARG A 105 10.85 -15.80 -10.38
C ARG A 105 10.24 -16.51 -11.59
N SER A 106 10.84 -17.61 -12.05
CA SER A 106 10.27 -18.46 -13.11
C SER A 106 8.94 -19.07 -12.64
N MET A 107 8.92 -19.67 -11.46
CA MET A 107 7.72 -20.30 -10.90
C MET A 107 6.63 -19.26 -10.61
N PHE A 108 7.00 -18.11 -10.05
CA PHE A 108 6.08 -16.98 -9.88
C PHE A 108 5.48 -16.49 -11.20
N THR A 109 6.29 -16.46 -12.27
CA THR A 109 5.80 -16.09 -13.60
C THR A 109 4.76 -17.11 -14.09
N ILE A 110 5.00 -18.41 -13.90
CA ILE A 110 4.03 -19.47 -14.21
C ILE A 110 2.72 -19.24 -13.44
N ASP A 111 2.79 -18.92 -12.14
CA ASP A 111 1.61 -18.62 -11.34
C ASP A 111 0.85 -17.40 -11.83
N LYS A 112 1.53 -16.32 -12.22
CA LYS A 112 0.87 -15.15 -12.83
C LYS A 112 0.11 -15.51 -14.10
N TYR A 113 0.71 -16.33 -14.98
CA TYR A 113 0.04 -16.81 -16.19
C TYR A 113 -1.13 -17.74 -15.86
N ALA A 114 -0.96 -18.68 -14.94
CA ALA A 114 -2.02 -19.59 -14.51
C ALA A 114 -3.18 -18.83 -13.86
N LEU A 115 -2.89 -17.84 -13.01
CA LEU A 115 -3.90 -17.00 -12.36
C LEU A 115 -4.75 -16.27 -13.40
N ARG A 116 -4.10 -15.69 -14.43
CA ARG A 116 -4.80 -14.91 -15.47
C ARG A 116 -5.58 -15.77 -16.44
N TYR A 117 -5.01 -16.87 -16.92
CA TYR A 117 -5.57 -17.63 -18.03
C TYR A 117 -6.33 -18.90 -17.62
N VAL A 118 -6.11 -19.40 -16.40
CA VAL A 118 -6.74 -20.63 -15.89
C VAL A 118 -7.63 -20.32 -14.69
N VAL A 119 -7.09 -19.71 -13.63
CA VAL A 119 -7.84 -19.50 -12.39
C VAL A 119 -8.95 -18.46 -12.59
N GLN A 120 -8.66 -17.32 -13.23
CA GLN A 120 -9.62 -16.25 -13.48
C GLN A 120 -10.94 -16.73 -14.09
N PRO A 121 -10.97 -17.41 -15.26
CA PRO A 121 -12.24 -17.86 -15.84
C PRO A 121 -12.97 -18.86 -14.95
N ILE A 122 -12.25 -19.70 -14.20
CA ILE A 122 -12.86 -20.69 -13.29
C ILE A 122 -13.50 -19.99 -12.09
N VAL A 123 -12.81 -19.04 -11.45
CA VAL A 123 -13.37 -18.33 -10.28
C VAL A 123 -14.51 -17.41 -10.67
N ILE A 124 -14.48 -16.80 -11.87
CA ILE A 124 -15.62 -16.03 -12.41
C ILE A 124 -16.82 -16.96 -12.57
N PHE A 125 -16.64 -18.12 -13.20
CA PHE A 125 -17.72 -19.09 -13.39
C PHE A 125 -18.28 -19.59 -12.06
N TRP A 126 -17.41 -20.03 -11.15
CA TRP A 126 -17.79 -20.54 -9.83
C TRP A 126 -18.49 -19.48 -8.97
N GLY A 127 -17.91 -18.27 -8.90
CA GLY A 127 -18.45 -17.12 -8.20
C GLY A 127 -19.76 -16.57 -8.80
N SER A 128 -20.07 -16.94 -10.05
CA SER A 128 -21.35 -16.61 -10.70
C SER A 128 -22.42 -17.70 -10.55
N LEU A 129 -22.05 -18.87 -10.03
CA LEU A 129 -22.96 -19.99 -9.78
C LEU A 129 -23.42 -20.04 -8.32
N ILE A 130 -22.50 -19.78 -7.39
CA ILE A 130 -22.76 -19.87 -5.95
C ILE A 130 -22.73 -18.47 -5.32
N PRO A 131 -23.76 -18.07 -4.56
CA PRO A 131 -23.73 -16.82 -3.80
C PRO A 131 -22.57 -16.78 -2.80
N ARG A 132 -22.10 -15.56 -2.49
CA ARG A 132 -21.04 -15.25 -1.50
C ARG A 132 -21.20 -16.04 -0.21
N HIS A 133 -22.40 -16.02 0.38
CA HIS A 133 -22.68 -16.75 1.61
C HIS A 133 -22.42 -18.26 1.48
N GLY A 134 -22.78 -18.87 0.34
CA GLY A 134 -22.53 -20.28 0.09
C GLY A 134 -21.02 -20.59 0.01
N ILE A 135 -20.25 -19.77 -0.70
CA ILE A 135 -18.79 -19.91 -0.82
C ILE A 135 -18.12 -19.76 0.56
N GLU A 136 -18.55 -18.79 1.37
CA GLU A 136 -18.06 -18.59 2.73
C GLU A 136 -18.37 -19.78 3.64
N CYS A 137 -19.58 -20.36 3.53
CA CYS A 137 -19.96 -21.56 4.27
C CYS A 137 -19.08 -22.76 3.87
N PHE A 138 -18.78 -22.91 2.57
CA PHE A 138 -17.86 -23.95 2.11
C PHE A 138 -16.41 -23.72 2.59
N ASN A 139 -15.93 -22.47 2.61
CA ASN A 139 -14.63 -22.14 3.16
C ASN A 139 -14.54 -22.57 4.62
N ARG A 140 -15.51 -22.18 5.46
CA ARG A 140 -15.60 -22.58 6.88
C ARG A 140 -15.63 -24.10 7.05
N PHE A 141 -16.43 -24.79 6.24
CA PHE A 141 -16.51 -26.25 6.25
C PHE A 141 -15.14 -26.88 5.96
N THR A 142 -14.46 -26.45 4.90
CA THR A 142 -13.17 -27.02 4.52
C THR A 142 -12.04 -26.70 5.50
N GLU A 143 -12.10 -25.55 6.16
CA GLU A 143 -11.22 -25.18 7.27
C GLU A 143 -11.47 -26.05 8.50
N ASN A 144 -12.74 -26.35 8.80
CA ASN A 144 -13.11 -27.25 9.89
C ASN A 144 -12.62 -28.69 9.63
N VAL A 145 -12.77 -29.20 8.41
CA VAL A 145 -12.22 -30.52 8.02
C VAL A 145 -10.70 -30.57 8.15
N ALA A 146 -10.01 -29.43 7.97
CA ALA A 146 -8.56 -29.34 8.13
C ALA A 146 -8.08 -29.38 9.60
N PHE A 147 -8.96 -29.51 10.60
CA PHE A 147 -8.55 -29.44 12.01
C PHE A 147 -7.42 -30.42 12.44
N PRO A 148 -7.29 -31.66 11.88
CA PRO A 148 -6.30 -32.60 12.40
C PRO A 148 -4.87 -32.09 12.19
N ARG A 149 -4.57 -31.44 11.05
CA ARG A 149 -3.24 -30.87 10.79
C ARG A 149 -2.84 -29.86 11.86
N ARG A 150 -3.77 -28.98 12.27
CA ARG A 150 -3.53 -27.92 13.27
C ARG A 150 -3.40 -28.47 14.67
N THR A 151 -4.27 -29.43 15.02
CA THR A 151 -4.25 -30.10 16.32
C THR A 151 -2.97 -30.90 16.50
N VAL A 152 -2.56 -31.69 15.49
CA VAL A 152 -1.31 -32.46 15.54
C VAL A 152 -0.09 -31.54 15.59
N SER A 153 -0.06 -30.47 14.80
CA SER A 153 1.00 -29.47 14.88
C SER A 153 1.10 -28.86 16.27
N SER A 154 -0.03 -28.43 16.86
CA SER A 154 -0.07 -27.92 18.24
C SER A 154 0.46 -28.94 19.25
N LEU A 155 0.11 -30.21 19.13
CA LEU A 155 0.64 -31.27 20.01
C LEU A 155 2.15 -31.44 19.86
N ILE A 156 2.68 -31.42 18.63
CA ILE A 156 4.13 -31.49 18.37
C ILE A 156 4.85 -30.28 18.97
N GLN A 157 4.19 -29.12 19.00
CA GLN A 157 4.70 -27.90 19.63
C GLN A 157 4.54 -27.89 21.16
N ALA A 158 4.02 -28.95 21.77
CA ALA A 158 3.65 -29.02 23.20
C ALA A 158 2.64 -27.95 23.62
N LYS A 159 1.84 -27.46 22.67
CA LYS A 159 0.80 -26.43 22.82
C LYS A 159 -0.55 -27.08 23.18
N PHE A 160 -0.61 -27.82 24.28
CA PHE A 160 -1.78 -28.64 24.68
C PHE A 160 -3.08 -27.83 24.85
N LYS A 161 -3.01 -26.61 25.40
CA LYS A 161 -4.16 -25.69 25.51
C LYS A 161 -4.77 -25.43 24.14
N TYR A 162 -3.92 -25.09 23.16
CA TYR A 162 -4.33 -24.72 21.80
C TYR A 162 -4.86 -25.92 21.02
N ALA A 163 -4.24 -27.10 21.15
CA ALA A 163 -4.77 -28.34 20.60
C ALA A 163 -6.19 -28.66 21.15
N GLY A 164 -6.41 -28.41 22.45
CA GLY A 164 -7.72 -28.55 23.08
C GLY A 164 -8.76 -27.54 22.57
N ILE A 165 -8.36 -26.29 22.34
CA ILE A 165 -9.21 -25.25 21.74
C ILE A 165 -9.61 -25.66 20.32
N ASP A 166 -8.67 -26.02 19.45
CA ASP A 166 -8.95 -26.44 18.07
C ASP A 166 -9.88 -27.66 18.00
N THR A 167 -9.65 -28.64 18.88
CA THR A 167 -10.53 -29.81 19.00
C THR A 167 -11.93 -29.39 19.43
N SER A 168 -12.05 -28.46 20.37
CA SER A 168 -13.34 -27.94 20.85
C SER A 168 -14.06 -27.18 19.75
N CYS A 169 -13.35 -26.30 19.01
CA CYS A 169 -13.89 -25.59 17.85
C CYS A 169 -14.43 -26.57 16.82
N PHE A 170 -13.64 -27.62 16.49
CA PHE A 170 -14.08 -28.66 15.56
C PHE A 170 -15.37 -29.36 16.02
N LEU A 171 -15.41 -29.80 17.28
CA LEU A 171 -16.58 -30.51 17.85
C LEU A 171 -17.82 -29.61 17.93
N ILE A 172 -17.66 -28.34 18.28
CA ILE A 172 -18.75 -27.38 18.34
C ILE A 172 -19.26 -27.08 16.93
N ASN A 173 -18.35 -26.82 15.98
CA ASN A 173 -18.72 -26.46 14.61
C ASN A 173 -19.33 -27.66 13.86
N ILE A 174 -18.89 -28.89 14.11
CA ILE A 174 -19.52 -30.06 13.49
C ILE A 174 -20.93 -30.31 14.05
N THR A 175 -21.15 -30.09 15.35
CA THR A 175 -22.43 -30.40 16.03
C THR A 175 -23.45 -29.27 15.91
N LEU A 176 -23.08 -28.05 16.27
CA LEU A 176 -23.95 -26.87 16.28
C LEU A 176 -23.84 -26.07 14.97
N GLY A 177 -22.68 -26.13 14.31
CA GLY A 177 -22.40 -25.38 13.09
C GLY A 177 -22.81 -26.10 11.80
N ILE A 178 -23.67 -27.11 11.90
CA ILE A 178 -24.14 -27.93 10.77
C ILE A 178 -22.94 -28.50 10.00
N ALA A 179 -22.24 -29.47 10.57
CA ALA A 179 -21.05 -30.07 9.97
C ALA A 179 -19.87 -29.10 9.69
N GLY A 180 -19.88 -27.90 10.27
CA GLY A 180 -18.84 -26.88 10.11
C GLY A 180 -19.11 -25.84 9.02
N PHE A 181 -20.30 -25.82 8.43
CA PHE A 181 -20.71 -24.74 7.52
C PHE A 181 -20.85 -23.39 8.25
N TYR A 182 -21.16 -23.42 9.55
CA TYR A 182 -21.19 -22.27 10.45
C TYR A 182 -20.14 -22.41 11.56
N ASP A 183 -19.80 -21.28 12.19
CA ASP A 183 -18.74 -21.20 13.22
C ASP A 183 -19.29 -20.73 14.59
N PRO A 184 -20.19 -21.50 15.23
CA PRO A 184 -20.69 -21.17 16.56
C PRO A 184 -19.60 -21.19 17.63
N ALA A 185 -18.49 -21.90 17.44
CA ALA A 185 -17.35 -21.87 18.36
C ALA A 185 -16.83 -20.44 18.53
N ARG A 186 -16.60 -19.73 17.43
CA ARG A 186 -16.21 -18.32 17.47
C ARG A 186 -17.37 -17.43 17.88
N ASP A 187 -18.52 -17.56 17.21
CA ASP A 187 -19.58 -16.56 17.30
C ASP A 187 -20.37 -16.62 18.63
N TRP A 188 -20.44 -17.78 19.29
CA TRP A 188 -21.20 -17.96 20.55
C TRP A 188 -20.32 -18.23 21.77
N PHE A 189 -19.11 -18.79 21.58
CA PHE A 189 -18.21 -19.15 22.67
C PHE A 189 -16.88 -18.38 22.67
N ASP A 190 -16.68 -17.47 21.70
CA ASP A 190 -15.43 -16.68 21.52
C ASP A 190 -14.17 -17.57 21.46
N LEU A 191 -14.32 -18.78 20.89
CA LEU A 191 -13.22 -19.69 20.65
C LEU A 191 -12.70 -19.51 19.22
N GLU A 192 -11.47 -19.01 19.10
CA GLU A 192 -10.82 -18.85 17.81
C GLU A 192 -9.99 -20.08 17.46
N VAL A 193 -10.13 -20.55 16.23
CA VAL A 193 -9.26 -21.57 15.64
C VAL A 193 -7.82 -21.04 15.59
N GLN A 194 -6.86 -21.88 15.95
CA GLN A 194 -5.44 -21.55 15.96
C GLN A 194 -4.85 -21.90 14.59
N ASP A 195 -4.24 -20.94 13.89
CA ASP A 195 -3.70 -21.16 12.54
C ASP A 195 -2.31 -21.82 12.60
N GLU A 196 -2.29 -23.08 13.04
CA GLU A 196 -1.08 -23.90 13.23
C GLU A 196 -0.80 -24.82 12.04
N ASP A 197 0.49 -25.02 11.74
CA ASP A 197 0.95 -25.86 10.63
C ASP A 197 2.28 -26.55 10.96
N PHE A 198 2.70 -27.55 10.17
CA PHE A 198 3.90 -28.31 10.48
C PHE A 198 5.19 -27.51 10.30
N GLY A 199 5.18 -26.47 9.46
CA GLY A 199 6.31 -25.55 9.36
C GLY A 199 6.56 -24.80 10.68
N GLN A 200 5.49 -24.41 11.40
CA GLN A 200 5.58 -23.79 12.73
C GLN A 200 6.08 -24.79 13.76
N ALA A 201 5.61 -26.04 13.67
CA ALA A 201 6.14 -27.13 14.49
C ALA A 201 7.64 -27.32 14.30
N PHE A 202 8.14 -27.32 13.07
CA PHE A 202 9.57 -27.40 12.80
C PHE A 202 10.33 -26.17 13.31
N ALA A 203 9.77 -24.98 13.17
CA ALA A 203 10.35 -23.76 13.72
C ALA A 203 10.49 -23.83 15.26
N TRP A 204 9.47 -24.35 15.95
CA TRP A 204 9.48 -24.56 17.40
C TRP A 204 10.62 -25.47 17.87
N TRP A 205 10.94 -26.50 17.08
CA TRP A 205 12.09 -27.39 17.32
C TRP A 205 13.44 -26.78 16.93
N GLY A 206 13.47 -25.53 16.46
CA GLY A 206 14.68 -24.80 16.12
C GLY A 206 15.18 -25.05 14.70
N ILE A 207 14.36 -25.60 13.82
CA ILE A 207 14.70 -25.75 12.40
C ILE A 207 14.57 -24.35 11.75
N GLY A 208 15.68 -23.86 11.22
CA GLY A 208 15.72 -22.57 10.50
C GLY A 208 14.93 -22.62 9.18
N PRO A 209 14.58 -21.45 8.60
CA PRO A 209 13.77 -21.38 7.39
C PRO A 209 14.46 -22.01 6.16
N GLY A 210 15.80 -22.01 6.13
CA GLY A 210 16.56 -22.49 4.97
C GLY A 210 16.54 -21.46 3.85
N VAL A 211 16.34 -21.93 2.61
CA VAL A 211 16.28 -21.06 1.42
C VAL A 211 14.84 -20.69 1.09
N VAL A 212 14.65 -19.51 0.51
CA VAL A 212 13.36 -19.09 -0.06
C VAL A 212 13.04 -19.98 -1.28
N LEU A 213 11.78 -20.40 -1.37
CA LEU A 213 11.26 -21.18 -2.48
C LEU A 213 9.93 -20.58 -2.94
N HIS A 214 9.69 -20.53 -4.24
CA HIS A 214 8.35 -20.25 -4.78
C HIS A 214 7.84 -21.52 -5.45
N ILE A 215 6.77 -22.10 -4.90
CA ILE A 215 6.18 -23.33 -5.43
C ILE A 215 4.92 -22.96 -6.23
N PRO A 216 4.79 -23.41 -7.50
CA PRO A 216 3.59 -23.11 -8.29
C PRO A 216 2.29 -23.49 -7.58
N PHE A 217 1.27 -22.64 -7.69
CA PHE A 217 -0.06 -22.73 -7.06
C PHE A 217 -0.09 -22.63 -5.53
N ILE A 218 1.04 -22.80 -4.85
CA ILE A 218 1.16 -22.64 -3.40
C ILE A 218 1.61 -21.20 -3.07
N GLY A 219 2.57 -20.67 -3.83
CA GLY A 219 3.12 -19.34 -3.64
C GLY A 219 4.50 -19.32 -2.96
N PRO A 220 4.87 -18.19 -2.30
CA PRO A 220 6.13 -18.08 -1.59
C PRO A 220 6.15 -18.99 -0.35
N THR A 221 7.26 -19.69 -0.15
CA THR A 221 7.52 -20.54 1.01
C THR A 221 9.03 -20.52 1.33
N ASN A 222 9.46 -21.29 2.31
CA ASN A 222 10.88 -21.59 2.54
C ASN A 222 11.08 -23.10 2.67
N LEU A 223 12.32 -23.58 2.61
CA LEU A 223 12.59 -25.03 2.63
C LEU A 223 11.94 -25.75 3.83
N ARG A 224 11.99 -25.17 5.02
CA ARG A 224 11.36 -25.75 6.21
C ARG A 224 9.85 -25.82 6.05
N ASP A 225 9.25 -24.70 5.65
CA ASP A 225 7.79 -24.58 5.56
C ASP A 225 7.23 -25.40 4.40
N GLY A 226 7.94 -25.50 3.27
CA GLY A 226 7.57 -26.39 2.16
C GLY A 226 7.65 -27.88 2.52
N ILE A 227 8.60 -28.29 3.37
CA ILE A 227 8.56 -29.64 3.97
C ILE A 227 7.38 -29.76 4.93
N GLY A 228 7.11 -28.72 5.73
CA GLY A 228 5.93 -28.62 6.60
C GLY A 228 4.63 -28.87 5.83
N GLU A 229 4.47 -28.21 4.69
CA GLU A 229 3.31 -28.35 3.82
C GLU A 229 3.05 -29.81 3.40
N ILE A 230 4.10 -30.61 3.13
CA ILE A 230 3.94 -32.05 2.82
C ILE A 230 3.24 -32.78 3.97
N PHE A 231 3.63 -32.48 5.22
CA PHE A 231 2.98 -33.05 6.40
C PHE A 231 1.59 -32.46 6.60
N ASP A 232 1.39 -31.16 6.39
CA ASP A 232 0.06 -30.55 6.43
C ASP A 232 -0.90 -31.24 5.45
N TYR A 233 -0.47 -31.51 4.22
CA TYR A 233 -1.25 -32.30 3.25
C TYR A 233 -1.50 -33.73 3.73
N ALA A 234 -0.51 -34.42 4.30
CA ALA A 234 -0.68 -35.78 4.82
C ALA A 234 -1.66 -35.85 6.01
N PHE A 235 -1.74 -34.81 6.84
CA PHE A 235 -2.64 -34.74 7.99
C PHE A 235 -3.96 -34.01 7.70
N ASP A 236 -4.17 -33.57 6.46
CA ASP A 236 -5.43 -32.97 6.02
C ASP A 236 -6.34 -34.03 5.38
N PRO A 237 -7.50 -34.36 5.99
CA PRO A 237 -8.44 -35.34 5.42
C PRO A 237 -8.86 -35.04 3.98
N LYS A 238 -8.85 -33.77 3.57
CA LYS A 238 -9.21 -33.35 2.20
C LYS A 238 -8.27 -33.90 1.14
N THR A 239 -7.03 -34.23 1.50
CA THR A 239 -6.03 -34.80 0.58
C THR A 239 -6.44 -36.19 0.09
N TYR A 240 -7.17 -36.94 0.92
CA TYR A 240 -7.62 -38.29 0.59
C TYR A 240 -8.98 -38.34 -0.09
N ILE A 241 -9.68 -37.20 -0.17
CA ILE A 241 -10.95 -37.05 -0.86
C ILE A 241 -10.66 -36.53 -2.26
N TRP A 242 -11.11 -37.26 -3.29
CA TRP A 242 -10.90 -36.84 -4.67
C TRP A 242 -11.44 -35.43 -4.92
N GLY A 243 -10.57 -34.52 -5.34
CA GLY A 243 -10.90 -33.12 -5.58
C GLY A 243 -11.05 -32.25 -4.31
N GLY A 244 -10.87 -32.79 -3.11
CA GLY A 244 -11.06 -32.07 -1.84
C GLY A 244 -10.17 -30.83 -1.72
N GLN A 245 -8.86 -30.98 -1.95
CA GLN A 245 -7.93 -29.85 -1.94
C GLN A 245 -8.18 -28.85 -3.08
N GLY A 246 -8.49 -29.36 -4.28
CA GLY A 246 -8.82 -28.51 -5.43
C GLY A 246 -10.07 -27.67 -5.19
N PHE A 247 -11.07 -28.22 -4.51
CA PHE A 247 -12.28 -27.51 -4.13
C PHE A 247 -12.02 -26.40 -3.10
N THR A 248 -11.19 -26.68 -2.08
CA THR A 248 -10.75 -25.65 -1.11
C THR A 248 -10.01 -24.52 -1.82
N MET A 249 -9.03 -24.86 -2.66
CA MET A 249 -8.26 -23.89 -3.43
C MET A 249 -9.17 -23.04 -4.33
N LEU A 250 -10.17 -23.64 -4.98
CA LEU A 250 -11.14 -22.92 -5.81
C LEU A 250 -11.95 -21.91 -5.00
N ASN A 251 -12.53 -22.31 -3.86
CA ASN A 251 -13.33 -21.38 -3.04
C ASN A 251 -12.49 -20.25 -2.48
N GLN A 252 -11.29 -20.54 -1.96
CA GLN A 252 -10.37 -19.53 -1.43
C GLN A 252 -9.92 -18.56 -2.53
N SER A 253 -9.57 -19.07 -3.72
CA SER A 253 -9.22 -18.26 -4.88
C SER A 253 -10.39 -17.37 -5.29
N THR A 254 -11.62 -17.88 -5.22
CA THR A 254 -12.82 -17.12 -5.60
C THR A 254 -13.06 -15.92 -4.69
N THR A 255 -12.79 -16.05 -3.39
CA THR A 255 -12.92 -14.93 -2.44
C THR A 255 -11.73 -13.98 -2.43
N GLY A 256 -10.52 -14.45 -2.76
CA GLY A 256 -9.29 -13.65 -2.67
C GLY A 256 -8.73 -13.14 -4.00
N TYR A 257 -9.37 -13.46 -5.14
CA TYR A 257 -8.84 -13.13 -6.47
C TYR A 257 -8.66 -11.62 -6.67
N ARG A 258 -9.63 -10.80 -6.22
CA ARG A 258 -9.61 -9.35 -6.44
C ARG A 258 -8.39 -8.71 -5.76
N GLU A 259 -8.15 -9.04 -4.49
CA GLU A 259 -7.03 -8.51 -3.72
C GLU A 259 -5.70 -8.94 -4.36
N MET A 260 -5.62 -10.18 -4.83
CA MET A 260 -4.44 -10.71 -5.50
C MET A 260 -4.20 -10.01 -6.85
N ASP A 261 -5.23 -9.82 -7.68
CA ASP A 261 -5.14 -9.14 -8.98
C ASP A 261 -4.72 -7.67 -8.82
N VAL A 262 -5.32 -6.96 -7.84
CA VAL A 262 -4.93 -5.59 -7.49
C VAL A 262 -3.49 -5.54 -7.01
N PHE A 263 -3.08 -6.44 -6.12
CA PHE A 263 -1.70 -6.51 -5.63
C PHE A 263 -0.70 -6.76 -6.76
N LEU A 264 -0.97 -7.71 -7.66
CA LEU A 264 -0.07 -8.04 -8.77
C LEU A 264 0.02 -6.93 -9.82
N SER A 265 -1.04 -6.13 -9.97
CA SER A 265 -1.11 -5.03 -10.94
C SER A 265 -0.55 -3.72 -10.39
N ALA A 266 -0.71 -3.46 -9.10
CA ALA A 266 -0.30 -2.19 -8.50
C ALA A 266 1.22 -2.03 -8.30
N ASN A 267 1.98 -3.12 -8.29
CA ASN A 267 3.41 -3.13 -7.93
C ASN A 267 4.31 -3.49 -9.13
N ASN A 268 5.49 -2.87 -9.23
CA ASN A 268 6.43 -3.07 -10.35
C ASN A 268 7.12 -4.46 -10.30
N ASP A 269 7.53 -4.90 -9.10
CA ASP A 269 8.07 -6.24 -8.84
C ASP A 269 7.29 -6.98 -7.75
N PRO A 270 6.10 -7.49 -8.08
CA PRO A 270 5.23 -8.12 -7.09
C PRO A 270 5.83 -9.38 -6.46
N TYR A 271 6.82 -10.03 -7.10
CA TYR A 271 7.52 -11.18 -6.53
C TYR A 271 8.29 -10.79 -5.26
N GLU A 272 9.09 -9.73 -5.35
CA GLU A 272 9.96 -9.29 -4.25
C GLU A 272 9.11 -8.86 -3.05
N LEU A 273 8.06 -8.09 -3.32
CA LEU A 273 7.14 -7.62 -2.28
C LEU A 273 6.37 -8.78 -1.63
N LEU A 274 5.91 -9.76 -2.43
CA LEU A 274 5.23 -10.95 -1.93
C LEU A 274 6.15 -11.81 -1.05
N LYS A 275 7.43 -11.96 -1.42
CA LYS A 275 8.45 -12.63 -0.62
C LYS A 275 8.67 -11.94 0.73
N ARG A 276 8.83 -10.61 0.75
CA ARG A 276 8.96 -9.80 1.98
C ARG A 276 7.72 -9.95 2.88
N PHE A 277 6.52 -9.86 2.30
CA PHE A 277 5.28 -10.04 3.05
C PHE A 277 5.13 -11.45 3.62
N TYR A 278 5.47 -12.47 2.84
CA TYR A 278 5.46 -13.85 3.30
C TYR A 278 6.34 -14.03 4.54
N ALA A 279 7.59 -13.56 4.49
CA ALA A 279 8.51 -13.75 5.59
C ALA A 279 8.11 -12.96 6.85
N MET A 280 7.59 -11.73 6.73
CA MET A 280 6.99 -10.99 7.85
C MET A 280 5.77 -11.69 8.45
N GLN A 281 4.83 -12.12 7.61
CA GLN A 281 3.66 -12.87 8.06
C GLN A 281 4.08 -14.18 8.74
N ARG A 282 5.11 -14.83 8.20
CA ARG A 282 5.59 -16.10 8.72
C ARG A 282 6.24 -15.95 10.09
N TYR A 283 7.05 -14.91 10.27
CA TYR A 283 7.60 -14.55 11.57
C TYR A 283 6.49 -14.26 12.58
N PHE A 284 5.47 -13.51 12.17
CA PHE A 284 4.32 -13.20 13.01
C PHE A 284 3.61 -14.47 13.52
N LYS A 285 3.36 -15.44 12.62
CA LYS A 285 2.74 -16.73 12.97
C LYS A 285 3.61 -17.59 13.89
N ILE A 286 4.90 -17.76 13.57
CA ILE A 286 5.81 -18.60 14.37
C ILE A 286 5.94 -18.12 15.82
N ASN A 287 5.84 -16.81 16.04
CA ASN A 287 5.89 -16.21 17.37
C ASN A 287 4.50 -16.08 18.03
N ASP A 288 3.46 -16.68 17.44
CA ASP A 288 2.09 -16.71 17.95
C ASP A 288 1.46 -15.32 18.15
N TYR A 289 1.92 -14.32 17.39
CA TYR A 289 1.40 -12.95 17.43
C TYR A 289 0.02 -12.82 16.79
N ASP A 290 -0.53 -13.86 16.19
CA ASP A 290 -1.94 -13.92 15.81
C ASP A 290 -2.87 -14.15 17.01
N ARG A 291 -2.35 -14.61 18.15
CA ARG A 291 -3.15 -14.90 19.35
C ARG A 291 -3.42 -13.66 20.18
N ARG A 292 -4.69 -13.48 20.56
CA ARG A 292 -5.16 -12.34 21.38
C ARG A 292 -4.37 -12.17 22.70
N GLU A 293 -4.13 -13.26 23.43
CA GLU A 293 -3.41 -13.23 24.72
C GLU A 293 -1.95 -12.80 24.55
N VAL A 294 -1.25 -13.37 23.56
CA VAL A 294 0.16 -13.06 23.26
C VAL A 294 0.28 -11.62 22.79
N MET A 295 -0.62 -11.17 21.92
CA MET A 295 -0.64 -9.78 21.45
C MET A 295 -0.98 -8.77 22.52
N ALA A 296 -1.87 -9.09 23.45
CA ALA A 296 -2.18 -8.22 24.57
C ALA A 296 -0.95 -8.04 25.47
N GLU A 297 -0.21 -9.12 25.75
CA GLU A 297 1.03 -9.06 26.52
C GLU A 297 2.13 -8.29 25.76
N TYR A 298 2.30 -8.56 24.46
CA TYR A 298 3.22 -7.84 23.59
C TYR A 298 2.93 -6.34 23.61
N GLN A 299 1.67 -5.95 23.36
CA GLN A 299 1.25 -4.56 23.34
C GLN A 299 1.46 -3.88 24.69
N LYS A 300 1.16 -4.58 25.80
CA LYS A 300 1.39 -4.05 27.14
C LYS A 300 2.87 -3.73 27.38
N LYS A 301 3.77 -4.66 27.07
CA LYS A 301 5.23 -4.43 27.19
C LYS A 301 5.69 -3.28 26.30
N LEU A 302 5.17 -3.21 25.08
CA LEU A 302 5.51 -2.18 24.12
C LEU A 302 5.10 -0.77 24.62
N LEU A 303 3.92 -0.65 25.23
CA LEU A 303 3.43 0.62 25.81
C LEU A 303 4.15 1.00 27.11
N GLU A 304 4.69 0.03 27.85
CA GLU A 304 5.58 0.30 29.00
C GLU A 304 6.93 0.88 28.53
N ASP A 305 7.46 0.40 27.39
CA ASP A 305 8.73 0.83 26.80
C ASP A 305 8.62 2.19 26.07
N GLU A 306 7.48 2.48 25.45
CA GLU A 306 7.26 3.68 24.64
C GLU A 306 6.11 4.53 25.22
N LYS A 307 6.47 5.61 25.93
CA LYS A 307 5.47 6.59 26.40
C LYS A 307 4.83 7.30 25.22
N GLU A 308 3.51 7.49 25.28
CA GLU A 308 2.79 8.32 24.31
C GLU A 308 3.37 9.73 24.28
N PRO A 309 3.66 10.29 23.10
CA PRO A 309 4.07 11.68 22.99
C PRO A 309 2.96 12.59 23.50
N PRO A 310 3.29 13.78 24.05
CA PRO A 310 2.27 14.76 24.37
C PRO A 310 1.50 15.13 23.11
N LEU A 311 0.18 15.27 23.24
CA LEU A 311 -0.66 15.76 22.15
C LEU A 311 -0.13 17.12 21.70
N GLN A 312 0.05 17.28 20.39
CA GLN A 312 0.43 18.56 19.82
C GLN A 312 -0.73 19.55 20.05
N GLU A 313 -0.44 20.68 20.70
CA GLU A 313 -1.46 21.71 20.88
C GLU A 313 -1.86 22.30 19.53
N PRO A 314 -3.17 22.61 19.34
CA PRO A 314 -3.66 23.34 18.17
C PRO A 314 -2.80 24.58 17.90
N ASP A 315 -2.47 24.87 16.63
CA ASP A 315 -1.79 26.12 16.32
C ASP A 315 -2.85 27.24 16.39
N PRO A 316 -2.78 28.16 17.37
CA PRO A 316 -3.84 29.15 17.57
C PRO A 316 -3.99 30.13 16.38
N LEU A 317 -3.02 30.16 15.46
CA LEU A 317 -3.04 30.99 14.26
C LEU A 317 -3.75 30.32 13.09
N LEU A 318 -3.89 29.00 13.10
CA LEU A 318 -4.71 28.27 12.15
C LEU A 318 -6.15 28.30 12.72
N LYS A 319 -7.08 28.98 12.05
CA LYS A 319 -8.51 28.92 12.42
C LYS A 319 -9.04 27.50 12.17
N GLU A 320 -8.75 26.59 13.10
CA GLU A 320 -8.98 25.16 12.96
C GLU A 320 -10.43 24.77 13.26
N ILE A 321 -10.94 23.81 12.49
CA ILE A 321 -12.16 23.08 12.83
C ILE A 321 -11.78 22.01 13.85
N VAL A 322 -12.32 22.16 15.06
CA VAL A 322 -12.13 21.20 16.16
C VAL A 322 -13.09 20.03 16.00
N ILE A 323 -12.54 18.83 15.75
CA ILE A 323 -13.30 17.58 15.68
C ILE A 323 -13.64 17.11 17.10
N ARG A 324 -14.93 17.01 17.42
CA ARG A 324 -15.38 16.60 18.76
C ARG A 324 -15.32 15.08 18.90
N GLY A 325 -14.85 14.61 20.05
CA GLY A 325 -14.77 13.18 20.35
C GLY A 325 -13.69 12.41 19.60
N PHE A 326 -12.94 13.06 18.69
CA PHE A 326 -11.75 12.48 18.08
C PHE A 326 -10.60 12.51 19.09
N LYS A 327 -10.44 11.42 19.82
CA LYS A 327 -9.31 11.20 20.72
C LYS A 327 -8.07 10.92 19.88
N SER A 328 -7.39 11.99 19.45
CA SER A 328 -6.12 11.89 18.72
C SER A 328 -5.11 11.08 19.54
N GLN A 329 -4.31 10.25 18.85
CA GLN A 329 -3.18 9.53 19.43
C GLN A 329 -1.84 10.11 18.94
N GLY A 330 -1.88 11.36 18.45
CA GLY A 330 -0.76 12.01 17.77
C GLY A 330 -0.79 11.80 16.26
N PRO A 331 -0.05 12.64 15.51
CA PRO A 331 -0.22 12.76 14.07
C PRO A 331 0.19 11.50 13.28
N TYR A 332 1.17 10.75 13.78
CA TYR A 332 1.63 9.52 13.13
C TYR A 332 0.62 8.36 13.27
N ILE A 333 0.05 8.17 14.47
CA ILE A 333 -0.96 7.12 14.68
C ILE A 333 -2.28 7.52 14.00
N ASP A 334 -2.67 8.79 14.07
CA ASP A 334 -3.88 9.27 13.38
C ASP A 334 -3.79 9.03 11.87
N THR A 335 -2.60 9.18 11.26
CA THR A 335 -2.36 8.87 9.84
C THR A 335 -2.69 7.42 9.49
N MET A 336 -2.49 6.45 10.41
CA MET A 336 -2.84 5.04 10.18
C MET A 336 -4.34 4.81 9.98
N ARG A 337 -5.19 5.78 10.36
CA ARG A 337 -6.65 5.73 10.11
C ARG A 337 -6.99 5.81 8.62
N ILE A 338 -6.05 6.18 7.75
CA ILE A 338 -6.24 6.04 6.29
C ILE A 338 -6.58 4.60 5.90
N GLY A 339 -6.08 3.60 6.65
CA GLY A 339 -6.42 2.18 6.44
C GLY A 339 -7.89 1.83 6.73
N MET A 340 -8.64 2.75 7.35
CA MET A 340 -10.07 2.63 7.64
C MET A 340 -10.94 3.34 6.59
N VAL A 341 -10.34 4.07 5.63
CA VAL A 341 -11.07 4.68 4.50
C VAL A 341 -11.39 3.58 3.49
N GLN A 342 -12.68 3.36 3.27
CA GLN A 342 -13.20 2.23 2.50
C GLN A 342 -14.37 2.63 1.61
N VAL A 343 -14.50 1.93 0.49
CA VAL A 343 -15.72 1.93 -0.32
C VAL A 343 -16.86 1.40 0.55
N GLN A 344 -17.95 2.15 0.65
CA GLN A 344 -19.09 1.85 1.52
C GLN A 344 -20.05 0.85 0.88
N ASN A 345 -20.26 0.91 -0.44
CA ASN A 345 -21.02 -0.10 -1.17
C ASN A 345 -20.08 -1.16 -1.77
N ASP A 346 -19.22 -1.75 -0.94
CA ASP A 346 -18.37 -2.90 -1.29
C ASP A 346 -18.73 -4.10 -0.41
N HIS A 347 -18.76 -5.30 -0.99
CA HIS A 347 -19.23 -6.53 -0.34
C HIS A 347 -20.70 -6.55 0.12
N GLU A 348 -21.55 -5.65 -0.38
CA GLU A 348 -23.00 -5.63 -0.13
C GLU A 348 -23.74 -6.62 -1.07
N SER A 349 -23.15 -6.92 -2.21
CA SER A 349 -23.64 -7.90 -3.17
C SER A 349 -23.67 -9.32 -2.58
N MET A 350 -24.79 -10.02 -2.79
CA MET A 350 -24.92 -11.45 -2.48
C MET A 350 -23.96 -12.33 -3.29
N TRP A 351 -23.34 -11.79 -4.34
CA TRP A 351 -22.34 -12.45 -5.18
C TRP A 351 -20.94 -11.97 -4.85
N VAL A 352 -19.95 -12.86 -4.91
CA VAL A 352 -18.52 -12.56 -4.73
C VAL A 352 -17.99 -11.58 -5.78
N ASP A 353 -16.85 -10.97 -5.49
CA ASP A 353 -16.30 -9.86 -6.28
C ASP A 353 -15.98 -10.25 -7.74
N VAL A 354 -15.61 -11.51 -7.99
CA VAL A 354 -15.34 -12.02 -9.35
C VAL A 354 -16.60 -12.38 -10.14
N SER A 355 -17.77 -12.34 -9.52
CA SER A 355 -19.02 -12.74 -10.15
C SER A 355 -19.47 -11.76 -11.24
N LEU A 356 -20.04 -12.29 -12.33
CA LEU A 356 -20.66 -11.48 -13.37
C LEU A 356 -21.91 -10.72 -12.90
N TRP A 357 -22.48 -11.15 -11.76
CA TRP A 357 -23.68 -10.57 -11.16
C TRP A 357 -23.37 -9.63 -10.00
N ASN A 358 -22.09 -9.41 -9.69
CA ASN A 358 -21.69 -8.56 -8.58
C ASN A 358 -22.05 -7.09 -8.89
N THR A 359 -22.73 -6.45 -7.94
CA THR A 359 -23.19 -5.06 -8.06
C THR A 359 -22.43 -4.10 -7.15
N ASP A 360 -21.33 -4.54 -6.53
CA ASP A 360 -20.53 -3.70 -5.64
C ASP A 360 -19.90 -2.55 -6.45
N PHE A 361 -19.79 -1.38 -5.82
CA PHE A 361 -19.33 -0.16 -6.48
C PHE A 361 -17.97 -0.36 -7.16
N PHE A 362 -17.05 -1.08 -6.50
CA PHE A 362 -15.73 -1.35 -7.07
C PHE A 362 -15.81 -2.04 -8.44
N ASN A 363 -16.74 -2.97 -8.64
CA ASN A 363 -16.90 -3.74 -9.88
C ASN A 363 -17.74 -3.04 -10.95
N GLN A 364 -18.53 -2.02 -10.58
CA GLN A 364 -19.26 -1.20 -11.54
C GLN A 364 -18.32 -0.37 -12.44
N GLY A 365 -17.09 -0.10 -11.98
CA GLY A 365 -16.09 0.66 -12.72
C GLY A 365 -15.46 -0.14 -13.86
N SER A 366 -15.38 0.45 -15.04
CA SER A 366 -14.73 -0.14 -16.22
C SER A 366 -13.29 0.35 -16.34
N VAL A 367 -12.37 -0.54 -16.70
CA VAL A 367 -10.99 -0.15 -17.07
C VAL A 367 -10.95 0.17 -18.56
N ARG A 368 -10.38 1.32 -18.91
CA ARG A 368 -10.10 1.76 -20.27
C ARG A 368 -8.62 2.09 -20.41
N THR A 369 -8.15 2.24 -21.64
CA THR A 369 -6.76 2.62 -21.90
C THR A 369 -6.68 3.74 -22.93
N VAL A 370 -5.75 4.66 -22.76
CA VAL A 370 -5.47 5.75 -23.72
C VAL A 370 -4.00 5.78 -24.12
N LYS A 371 -3.70 6.22 -25.33
CA LYS A 371 -2.33 6.52 -25.74
C LYS A 371 -2.02 7.95 -25.31
N VAL A 372 -1.00 8.15 -24.46
CA VAL A 372 -0.60 9.48 -23.97
C VAL A 372 0.70 9.92 -24.68
N VAL A 373 1.73 9.08 -24.64
CA VAL A 373 3.04 9.36 -25.23
C VAL A 373 3.29 8.43 -26.42
N GLU A 374 3.81 8.98 -27.52
CA GLU A 374 4.16 8.20 -28.70
C GLU A 374 5.27 7.18 -28.39
N GLY A 375 5.20 5.98 -29.00
CA GLY A 375 6.13 4.89 -28.68
C GLY A 375 5.91 4.15 -27.35
N LYS A 376 5.17 4.70 -26.37
CA LYS A 376 4.84 4.02 -25.10
C LYS A 376 3.56 3.19 -25.14
N SER A 377 3.39 2.26 -24.20
CA SER A 377 2.13 1.50 -24.04
C SER A 377 0.94 2.41 -23.69
N ARG A 378 -0.29 1.93 -23.87
CA ARG A 378 -1.49 2.71 -23.52
C ARG A 378 -1.65 2.75 -21.99
N MET A 379 -1.85 3.94 -21.44
CA MET A 379 -2.09 4.17 -20.02
C MET A 379 -3.50 3.68 -19.63
N PRO A 380 -3.62 2.78 -18.64
CA PRO A 380 -4.91 2.39 -18.09
C PRO A 380 -5.49 3.50 -17.19
N TYR A 381 -6.82 3.57 -17.15
CA TYR A 381 -7.57 4.37 -16.18
C TYR A 381 -8.90 3.68 -15.88
N LYS A 382 -9.43 3.87 -14.67
CA LYS A 382 -10.73 3.31 -14.27
C LYS A 382 -11.80 4.39 -14.31
N ILE A 383 -12.99 4.04 -14.81
CA ILE A 383 -14.11 4.96 -14.95
C ILE A 383 -15.42 4.36 -14.47
N TRP A 384 -16.19 5.15 -13.72
CA TRP A 384 -17.56 4.87 -13.33
C TRP A 384 -18.50 5.83 -14.06
N TYR A 385 -19.40 5.29 -14.88
CA TYR A 385 -20.28 6.07 -15.74
C TYR A 385 -21.60 6.42 -15.05
N GLN A 386 -21.98 7.69 -15.15
CA GLN A 386 -23.38 8.07 -14.93
C GLN A 386 -24.24 7.71 -16.14
N LYS A 387 -25.55 7.58 -15.90
CA LYS A 387 -26.51 7.29 -16.97
C LYS A 387 -26.62 8.45 -17.96
N GLN A 388 -26.53 9.69 -17.48
CA GLN A 388 -26.54 10.89 -18.31
C GLN A 388 -25.18 11.05 -19.01
N LYS A 389 -25.18 11.21 -20.34
CA LYS A 389 -23.96 11.42 -21.14
C LYS A 389 -23.32 12.79 -20.93
N ASP A 390 -24.08 13.73 -20.43
CA ASP A 390 -23.72 15.11 -20.08
C ASP A 390 -23.55 15.31 -18.57
N ALA A 391 -23.43 14.23 -17.79
CA ALA A 391 -23.08 14.33 -16.38
C ALA A 391 -21.74 15.05 -16.17
N PRO A 392 -21.57 15.81 -15.08
CA PRO A 392 -20.28 16.38 -14.73
C PRO A 392 -19.24 15.27 -14.53
N ILE A 393 -17.97 15.58 -14.78
CA ILE A 393 -16.88 14.60 -14.63
C ILE A 393 -15.91 15.00 -13.52
N ALA A 394 -15.51 14.03 -12.71
CA ALA A 394 -14.48 14.19 -11.70
C ALA A 394 -13.25 13.34 -12.07
N ILE A 395 -12.07 13.95 -12.03
CA ILE A 395 -10.80 13.27 -12.14
C ILE A 395 -10.20 13.16 -10.74
N VAL A 396 -9.82 11.94 -10.36
CA VAL A 396 -9.33 11.59 -9.03
C VAL A 396 -7.85 11.20 -9.12
N LEU A 397 -6.98 11.97 -8.45
CA LEU A 397 -5.53 11.82 -8.44
C LEU A 397 -5.01 11.37 -7.06
N PRO A 398 -4.48 10.15 -6.93
CA PRO A 398 -4.10 9.62 -5.63
C PRO A 398 -2.72 10.11 -5.15
N GLY A 399 -2.38 9.76 -3.90
CA GLY A 399 -1.08 10.05 -3.29
C GLY A 399 0.11 9.35 -3.97
N ALA A 400 1.32 9.66 -3.52
CA ALA A 400 2.57 9.15 -4.12
C ALA A 400 2.56 7.61 -4.27
N GLY A 401 3.00 7.12 -5.42
CA GLY A 401 3.12 5.68 -5.73
C GLY A 401 1.80 4.91 -5.90
N SER A 402 0.65 5.54 -5.63
CA SER A 402 -0.63 4.83 -5.58
C SER A 402 -1.21 4.51 -6.97
N HIS A 403 -1.82 3.33 -7.08
CA HIS A 403 -2.46 2.80 -8.29
C HIS A 403 -3.95 3.21 -8.38
N TYR A 404 -4.53 3.30 -9.59
CA TYR A 404 -5.92 3.74 -9.80
C TYR A 404 -6.98 2.82 -9.18
N THR A 405 -6.61 1.60 -8.80
CA THR A 405 -7.50 0.64 -8.10
C THR A 405 -7.33 0.64 -6.59
N SER A 406 -6.54 1.54 -6.02
CA SER A 406 -6.37 1.59 -4.56
C SER A 406 -7.71 1.87 -3.86
N ASN A 407 -7.84 1.38 -2.63
CA ASN A 407 -9.10 1.42 -1.89
C ASN A 407 -9.53 2.84 -1.54
N ASP A 408 -8.59 3.67 -1.12
CA ASP A 408 -8.78 5.10 -0.85
C ASP A 408 -9.21 5.86 -2.11
N ASN A 409 -8.62 5.54 -3.27
CA ASN A 409 -9.00 6.13 -4.55
C ASN A 409 -10.41 5.73 -4.99
N SER A 410 -10.76 4.46 -4.79
CA SER A 410 -12.12 3.96 -5.05
C SER A 410 -13.15 4.55 -4.07
N ALA A 411 -12.79 4.76 -2.80
CA ALA A 411 -13.68 5.35 -1.80
C ALA A 411 -14.00 6.82 -2.12
N ILE A 412 -12.98 7.61 -2.50
CA ILE A 412 -13.20 8.99 -2.96
C ILE A 412 -14.02 9.00 -4.26
N SER A 413 -13.77 8.04 -5.15
CA SER A 413 -14.54 7.90 -6.38
C SER A 413 -16.02 7.62 -6.10
N GLU A 414 -16.33 6.80 -5.10
CA GLU A 414 -17.71 6.52 -4.68
C GLU A 414 -18.41 7.76 -4.14
N ILE A 415 -17.74 8.55 -3.29
CA ILE A 415 -18.29 9.80 -2.74
C ILE A 415 -18.75 10.72 -3.88
N LEU A 416 -17.90 10.90 -4.90
CA LEU A 416 -18.20 11.78 -6.04
C LEU A 416 -19.25 11.18 -6.98
N PHE A 417 -19.19 9.87 -7.21
CA PHE A 417 -20.18 9.16 -8.01
C PHE A 417 -21.58 9.28 -7.41
N ASN A 418 -21.70 9.17 -6.08
CA ASN A 418 -22.97 9.36 -5.37
C ASN A 418 -23.52 10.79 -5.45
N ARG A 419 -22.69 11.77 -5.83
CA ARG A 419 -23.10 13.16 -6.13
C ARG A 419 -23.40 13.40 -7.61
N GLY A 420 -23.52 12.34 -8.42
CA GLY A 420 -23.93 12.43 -9.82
C GLY A 420 -22.79 12.71 -10.81
N PHE A 421 -21.53 12.54 -10.40
CA PHE A 421 -20.39 12.65 -11.31
C PHE A 421 -20.12 11.33 -12.03
N THR A 422 -19.75 11.42 -13.30
CA THR A 422 -18.92 10.39 -13.93
C THR A 422 -17.52 10.53 -13.35
N VAL A 423 -16.92 9.44 -12.87
CA VAL A 423 -15.65 9.53 -12.13
C VAL A 423 -14.56 8.76 -12.84
N VAL A 424 -13.39 9.39 -13.02
CA VAL A 424 -12.17 8.79 -13.56
C VAL A 424 -11.12 8.74 -12.46
N ALA A 425 -10.63 7.54 -12.16
CA ALA A 425 -9.47 7.33 -11.31
C ALA A 425 -8.22 7.04 -12.15
N MET A 426 -7.13 7.73 -11.82
CA MET A 426 -5.82 7.57 -12.45
C MET A 426 -4.77 7.15 -11.42
N SER A 427 -3.67 6.59 -11.88
CA SER A 427 -2.51 6.33 -11.03
C SER A 427 -1.67 7.57 -10.84
N ASN A 428 -0.97 7.64 -9.72
CA ASN A 428 -0.04 8.73 -9.44
C ASN A 428 1.13 8.70 -10.43
N VAL A 429 1.72 9.87 -10.72
CA VAL A 429 2.89 10.01 -11.60
C VAL A 429 4.10 9.17 -11.15
N LEU A 430 4.22 8.91 -9.86
CA LEU A 430 5.28 8.08 -9.26
C LEU A 430 4.95 6.58 -9.28
N ASN A 431 3.76 6.17 -9.73
CA ASN A 431 3.45 4.75 -9.91
C ASN A 431 4.10 4.24 -11.20
N TRP A 432 4.65 3.02 -11.15
CA TRP A 432 5.41 2.40 -12.25
C TRP A 432 4.64 2.39 -13.58
N GLU A 433 3.33 2.15 -13.55
CA GLU A 433 2.56 2.04 -14.80
C GLU A 433 2.39 3.40 -15.47
N PHE A 434 2.26 4.48 -14.68
CA PHE A 434 2.19 5.84 -15.22
C PHE A 434 3.53 6.22 -15.85
N MET A 435 4.64 5.91 -15.16
CA MET A 435 5.99 6.12 -15.69
C MET A 435 6.22 5.39 -17.01
N GLU A 436 5.76 4.14 -17.12
CA GLU A 436 5.90 3.33 -18.35
C GLU A 436 5.00 3.78 -19.50
N THR A 437 3.85 4.41 -19.22
CA THR A 437 2.81 4.66 -20.24
C THR A 437 2.58 6.14 -20.58
N ALA A 438 2.72 7.03 -19.60
CA ALA A 438 2.26 8.42 -19.70
C ALA A 438 3.32 9.48 -19.35
N ALA A 439 4.38 9.13 -18.62
CA ALA A 439 5.47 10.08 -18.35
C ALA A 439 6.23 10.46 -19.64
N SER A 440 6.53 11.74 -19.84
CA SER A 440 7.37 12.22 -20.94
C SER A 440 8.86 12.24 -20.58
N VAL A 441 9.16 12.28 -19.29
CA VAL A 441 10.53 12.26 -18.74
C VAL A 441 10.88 10.89 -18.13
N ALA A 442 12.19 10.62 -18.04
CA ALA A 442 12.70 9.36 -17.51
C ALA A 442 12.72 9.32 -15.97
N VAL A 443 12.95 10.46 -15.33
CA VAL A 443 13.08 10.58 -13.87
C VAL A 443 11.97 11.52 -13.37
N PRO A 444 11.00 11.03 -12.58
CA PRO A 444 9.94 11.85 -12.02
C PRO A 444 10.40 12.51 -10.70
N GLY A 445 9.56 13.36 -10.13
CA GLY A 445 9.82 14.08 -8.88
C GLY A 445 10.17 15.57 -9.08
N TYR A 446 10.06 16.06 -10.31
CA TYR A 446 10.06 17.50 -10.61
C TYR A 446 8.64 17.95 -10.90
N THR A 447 7.99 18.57 -9.90
CA THR A 447 6.55 18.85 -9.92
C THR A 447 6.04 19.53 -11.20
N PRO A 448 6.74 20.51 -11.81
CA PRO A 448 6.29 21.10 -13.07
C PRO A 448 6.23 20.11 -14.25
N ALA A 449 7.19 19.20 -14.37
CA ALA A 449 7.17 18.17 -15.42
C ALA A 449 6.09 17.12 -15.11
N ASP A 450 6.03 16.67 -13.86
CA ASP A 450 5.06 15.68 -13.40
C ASP A 450 3.61 16.16 -13.59
N ALA A 451 3.31 17.41 -13.20
CA ALA A 451 2.00 18.02 -13.40
C ALA A 451 1.64 18.19 -14.88
N SER A 452 2.63 18.50 -15.73
CA SER A 452 2.45 18.57 -17.18
C SER A 452 2.08 17.20 -17.76
N ASP A 453 2.76 16.13 -17.34
CA ASP A 453 2.46 14.77 -17.79
C ASP A 453 1.06 14.32 -17.36
N VAL A 454 0.69 14.55 -16.10
CA VAL A 454 -0.67 14.25 -15.60
C VAL A 454 -1.71 15.07 -16.36
N ARG A 455 -1.48 16.36 -16.61
CA ARG A 455 -2.37 17.21 -17.40
C ARG A 455 -2.57 16.68 -18.82
N ASN A 456 -1.51 16.23 -19.49
CA ASN A 456 -1.58 15.65 -20.82
C ASN A 456 -2.32 14.31 -20.82
N ALA A 457 -2.11 13.49 -19.79
CA ALA A 457 -2.83 12.24 -19.60
C ALA A 457 -4.34 12.48 -19.40
N ILE A 458 -4.74 13.48 -18.60
CA ILE A 458 -6.15 13.87 -18.44
C ILE A 458 -6.74 14.34 -19.79
N ALA A 459 -5.99 15.13 -20.57
CA ALA A 459 -6.44 15.56 -21.89
C ALA A 459 -6.69 14.37 -22.83
N ALA A 460 -5.81 13.37 -22.81
CA ALA A 460 -5.98 12.14 -23.58
C ALA A 460 -7.21 11.32 -23.12
N VAL A 461 -7.49 11.28 -21.81
CA VAL A 461 -8.70 10.65 -21.27
C VAL A 461 -9.96 11.37 -21.73
N PHE A 462 -10.02 12.71 -21.60
CA PHE A 462 -11.18 13.47 -22.09
C PHE A 462 -11.42 13.23 -23.57
N LYS A 463 -10.36 13.26 -24.39
CA LYS A 463 -10.46 12.97 -25.82
C LYS A 463 -11.01 11.57 -26.09
N ASP A 464 -10.52 10.53 -25.40
CA ASP A 464 -11.05 9.16 -25.54
C ASP A 464 -12.53 9.08 -25.18
N LEU A 465 -12.95 9.74 -24.10
CA LEU A 465 -14.34 9.70 -23.65
C LEU A 465 -15.29 10.50 -24.57
N GLU A 466 -14.84 11.65 -25.07
CA GLU A 466 -15.62 12.46 -26.02
C GLU A 466 -15.75 11.72 -27.37
N GLU A 467 -14.64 11.26 -27.95
CA GLU A 467 -14.62 10.65 -29.29
C GLU A 467 -15.19 9.23 -29.32
N ASN A 468 -14.83 8.38 -28.34
CA ASN A 468 -15.18 6.95 -28.36
C ASN A 468 -16.39 6.59 -27.50
N LYS A 469 -16.86 7.49 -26.63
CA LYS A 469 -18.06 7.27 -25.80
C LYS A 469 -19.17 8.30 -26.05
N GLY A 470 -18.88 9.38 -26.78
CA GLY A 470 -19.86 10.44 -27.03
C GLY A 470 -20.34 11.10 -25.75
N LEU A 471 -19.44 11.23 -24.77
CA LEU A 471 -19.69 11.97 -23.54
C LEU A 471 -19.39 13.46 -23.74
N SER A 472 -20.05 14.29 -22.96
CA SER A 472 -19.77 15.72 -22.90
C SER A 472 -19.70 16.15 -21.45
N PHE A 473 -18.79 17.06 -21.13
CA PHE A 473 -18.49 17.40 -19.73
C PHE A 473 -18.77 18.89 -19.49
N PRO A 474 -20.00 19.26 -19.09
CA PRO A 474 -20.35 20.66 -18.87
C PRO A 474 -19.56 21.24 -17.70
N GLU A 475 -19.33 20.43 -16.66
CA GLU A 475 -18.53 20.80 -15.51
C GLU A 475 -17.48 19.72 -15.21
N LYS A 476 -16.32 20.16 -14.75
CA LYS A 476 -15.15 19.31 -14.52
C LYS A 476 -14.55 19.60 -13.15
N LEU A 477 -14.38 18.56 -12.35
CA LEU A 477 -13.70 18.60 -11.05
C LEU A 477 -12.35 17.88 -11.16
N LEU A 478 -11.29 18.51 -10.69
CA LEU A 478 -10.01 17.83 -10.43
C LEU A 478 -9.81 17.77 -8.92
N ILE A 479 -9.66 16.56 -8.39
CA ILE A 479 -9.45 16.32 -6.97
C ILE A 479 -8.25 15.40 -6.77
N GLY A 480 -7.39 15.73 -5.80
CA GLY A 480 -6.31 14.85 -5.40
C GLY A 480 -5.88 15.02 -3.96
N TRP A 481 -5.17 14.02 -3.43
CA TRP A 481 -4.64 14.03 -2.07
C TRP A 481 -3.14 13.78 -2.03
N SER A 482 -2.48 14.27 -0.98
CA SER A 482 -1.02 14.16 -0.82
C SER A 482 -0.31 14.67 -2.09
N ASN A 483 0.61 13.90 -2.68
CA ASN A 483 1.24 14.24 -3.96
C ASN A 483 0.23 14.55 -5.09
N GLY A 484 -0.88 13.82 -5.19
CA GLY A 484 -1.96 14.10 -6.15
C GLY A 484 -2.66 15.44 -5.90
N GLY A 485 -2.73 15.88 -4.64
CA GLY A 485 -3.23 17.19 -4.24
C GLY A 485 -2.29 18.32 -4.71
N MET A 486 -0.98 18.16 -4.51
CA MET A 486 0.01 19.13 -5.01
C MET A 486 -0.03 19.22 -6.54
N LEU A 487 -0.09 18.07 -7.25
CA LEU A 487 -0.23 18.04 -8.71
C LEU A 487 -1.52 18.73 -9.17
N THR A 488 -2.63 18.55 -8.45
CA THR A 488 -3.90 19.24 -8.72
C THR A 488 -3.74 20.76 -8.71
N LEU A 489 -2.99 21.30 -7.75
CA LEU A 489 -2.74 22.75 -7.64
C LEU A 489 -1.83 23.27 -8.77
N PHE A 490 -0.76 22.55 -9.11
CA PHE A 490 0.11 22.90 -10.24
C PHE A 490 -0.63 22.85 -11.59
N ILE A 491 -1.48 21.84 -11.79
CA ILE A 491 -2.34 21.76 -12.99
C ILE A 491 -3.30 22.95 -13.05
N GLY A 492 -3.81 23.40 -11.90
CA GLY A 492 -4.63 24.61 -11.79
C GLY A 492 -3.92 25.87 -12.30
N ASP A 493 -2.68 26.09 -11.85
CA ASP A 493 -1.86 27.21 -12.33
C ASP A 493 -1.57 27.10 -13.85
N MET A 494 -1.28 25.90 -14.36
CA MET A 494 -1.08 25.68 -15.80
C MET A 494 -2.34 25.98 -16.61
N GLU A 495 -3.51 25.56 -16.13
CA GLU A 495 -4.80 25.80 -16.79
C GLU A 495 -5.22 27.27 -16.74
N LYS A 496 -4.82 28.00 -15.70
CA LYS A 496 -5.01 29.45 -15.63
C LYS A 496 -4.26 30.17 -16.75
N LYS A 497 -3.07 29.69 -17.10
CA LYS A 497 -2.21 30.24 -18.15
C LYS A 497 -2.62 29.76 -19.55
N ASN A 498 -2.99 28.50 -19.69
CA ASN A 498 -3.39 27.87 -20.94
C ASN A 498 -4.48 26.80 -20.68
N PRO A 499 -5.77 27.11 -20.84
CA PRO A 499 -6.85 26.20 -20.46
C PRO A 499 -7.14 25.14 -21.53
N ILE A 500 -6.48 23.97 -21.47
CA ILE A 500 -6.76 22.84 -22.39
C ILE A 500 -7.77 21.85 -21.82
N LEU A 501 -7.83 21.71 -20.49
CA LEU A 501 -8.75 20.83 -19.79
C LEU A 501 -10.06 21.54 -19.45
N LYS A 502 -9.99 22.85 -19.16
CA LYS A 502 -11.13 23.69 -18.74
C LYS A 502 -11.80 23.16 -17.47
N ILE A 503 -11.00 22.89 -16.44
CA ILE A 503 -11.49 22.40 -15.14
C ILE A 503 -12.23 23.54 -14.42
N SER A 504 -13.39 23.23 -13.86
CA SER A 504 -14.24 24.17 -13.13
C SER A 504 -13.77 24.37 -11.68
N ARG A 505 -13.26 23.32 -11.03
CA ARG A 505 -12.81 23.37 -9.64
C ARG A 505 -11.64 22.43 -9.35
N TYR A 506 -10.78 22.86 -8.44
CA TYR A 506 -9.62 22.13 -7.94
C TYR A 506 -9.76 21.90 -6.44
N VAL A 507 -9.72 20.64 -6.00
CA VAL A 507 -9.76 20.27 -4.59
C VAL A 507 -8.50 19.49 -4.24
N ALA A 508 -7.70 20.01 -3.32
CA ALA A 508 -6.49 19.33 -2.86
C ALA A 508 -6.62 18.96 -1.38
N ILE A 509 -6.30 17.71 -1.03
CA ILE A 509 -6.39 17.20 0.33
C ILE A 509 -4.99 16.87 0.85
N ASN A 510 -4.59 17.49 1.94
CA ASN A 510 -3.23 17.42 2.49
C ASN A 510 -2.11 17.53 1.43
N PRO A 511 -2.15 18.53 0.52
CA PRO A 511 -1.08 18.71 -0.45
C PRO A 511 0.19 19.17 0.28
N PRO A 512 1.37 18.55 0.06
CA PRO A 512 2.61 19.09 0.60
C PRO A 512 2.92 20.46 -0.02
N VAL A 513 3.32 21.43 0.80
CA VAL A 513 3.81 22.74 0.35
C VAL A 513 5.20 22.64 -0.28
N ASN A 514 6.11 21.89 0.35
CA ASN A 514 7.50 21.75 -0.09
C ASN A 514 7.91 20.29 -0.13
N LEU A 515 8.24 19.81 -1.32
CA LEU A 515 8.71 18.44 -1.52
C LEU A 515 10.03 18.17 -0.80
N GLU A 516 10.96 19.12 -0.72
CA GLU A 516 12.23 18.89 -0.02
C GLU A 516 11.99 18.57 1.46
N TYR A 517 11.18 19.40 2.14
CA TYR A 517 10.81 19.15 3.53
C TYR A 517 10.11 17.79 3.68
N THR A 518 9.17 17.47 2.79
CA THR A 518 8.43 16.20 2.79
C THR A 518 9.39 15.01 2.68
N MET A 519 10.36 15.09 1.77
CA MET A 519 11.34 14.03 1.52
C MET A 519 12.33 13.88 2.67
N GLU A 520 12.85 14.98 3.21
CA GLU A 520 13.71 14.94 4.39
C GLU A 520 12.97 14.39 5.61
N GLU A 521 11.73 14.80 5.84
CA GLU A 521 10.94 14.30 6.95
C GLU A 521 10.65 12.81 6.77
N SER A 522 10.34 12.36 5.55
CA SER A 522 10.20 10.94 5.23
C SER A 522 11.47 10.15 5.58
N ASP A 523 12.65 10.66 5.21
CA ASP A 523 13.94 10.07 5.58
C ASP A 523 14.15 10.07 7.12
N ARG A 524 13.71 11.10 7.85
CA ARG A 524 13.75 11.13 9.33
C ARG A 524 12.85 10.10 9.99
N LEU A 525 11.69 9.78 9.41
CA LEU A 525 10.84 8.70 9.91
C LEU A 525 11.58 7.36 9.88
N GLY A 526 12.46 7.19 8.89
CA GLY A 526 13.42 6.10 8.79
C GLY A 526 14.46 6.06 9.91
N LEU A 527 14.45 6.96 10.89
CA LEU A 527 15.28 6.85 12.10
C LEU A 527 14.51 6.24 13.27
N ALA A 528 13.18 6.07 13.16
CA ALA A 528 12.32 5.56 14.22
C ALA A 528 12.76 4.17 14.71
N TRP A 529 13.13 3.28 13.78
CA TRP A 529 13.59 1.92 14.11
C TRP A 529 14.88 1.89 14.93
N LYS A 530 15.72 2.95 14.90
CA LYS A 530 16.95 3.02 15.72
C LYS A 530 16.64 2.92 17.22
N LYS A 531 15.42 3.27 17.64
CA LYS A 531 14.96 3.09 19.03
C LYS A 531 14.76 1.63 19.43
N TRP A 532 14.54 0.73 18.48
CA TRP A 532 14.20 -0.67 18.74
C TRP A 532 15.43 -1.55 18.98
N GLY A 533 16.61 -1.11 18.52
CA GLY A 533 17.79 -1.96 18.41
C GLY A 533 17.66 -2.91 17.21
N GLN A 534 18.79 -3.23 16.57
CA GLN A 534 18.83 -3.97 15.31
C GLN A 534 18.13 -5.34 15.39
N GLU A 535 18.25 -6.04 16.53
CA GLU A 535 17.65 -7.37 16.72
C GLU A 535 16.10 -7.38 16.76
N ARG A 536 15.45 -6.22 16.97
CA ARG A 536 13.98 -6.12 17.10
C ARG A 536 13.31 -5.44 15.90
N VAL A 537 14.08 -4.96 14.92
CA VAL A 537 13.53 -4.23 13.77
C VAL A 537 12.57 -5.11 12.98
N PHE A 538 13.02 -6.33 12.65
CA PHE A 538 12.17 -7.32 11.98
C PHE A 538 10.89 -7.63 12.75
N GLU A 539 11.00 -7.88 14.06
CA GLU A 539 9.85 -8.21 14.92
C GLU A 539 8.81 -7.09 14.94
N ARG A 540 9.24 -5.88 15.32
CA ARG A 540 8.35 -4.73 15.47
C ARG A 540 7.78 -4.27 14.13
N GLY A 541 8.58 -4.33 13.06
CA GLY A 541 8.12 -4.07 11.70
C GLY A 541 7.04 -5.07 11.27
N SER A 542 7.27 -6.37 11.48
CA SER A 542 6.30 -7.43 11.14
C SER A 542 5.00 -7.27 11.92
N VAL A 543 5.08 -7.03 13.24
CA VAL A 543 3.89 -6.84 14.09
C VAL A 543 3.12 -5.59 13.70
N ALA A 544 3.80 -4.46 13.50
CA ALA A 544 3.18 -3.21 13.07
C ALA A 544 2.44 -3.39 11.72
N LEU A 545 3.09 -4.04 10.75
CA LEU A 545 2.47 -4.29 9.46
C LEU A 545 1.24 -5.19 9.59
N MET A 546 1.32 -6.27 10.36
CA MET A 546 0.19 -7.18 10.54
C MET A 546 -0.99 -6.52 11.27
N LYS A 547 -0.73 -5.62 12.23
CA LYS A 547 -1.76 -4.76 12.82
C LYS A 547 -2.44 -3.88 11.74
N TYR A 548 -1.66 -3.26 10.87
CA TYR A 548 -2.18 -2.40 9.79
C TYR A 548 -3.00 -3.20 8.75
N LEU A 549 -2.52 -4.37 8.34
CA LEU A 549 -3.29 -5.27 7.47
C LEU A 549 -4.57 -5.76 8.15
N GLY A 550 -4.53 -6.02 9.46
CA GLY A 550 -5.70 -6.36 10.26
C GLY A 550 -6.74 -5.23 10.34
N ILE A 551 -6.31 -3.97 10.30
CA ILE A 551 -7.21 -2.82 10.12
C ILE A 551 -7.84 -2.90 8.73
N LYS A 552 -7.05 -2.98 7.66
CA LYS A 552 -7.59 -2.97 6.28
C LYS A 552 -8.58 -4.09 5.97
N ARG A 553 -8.51 -5.23 6.68
CA ARG A 553 -9.42 -6.39 6.52
C ARG A 553 -10.77 -6.23 7.21
N LYS A 554 -10.92 -5.30 8.15
CA LYS A 554 -12.18 -5.06 8.87
C LYS A 554 -13.03 -4.05 8.10
N SER A 555 -14.35 -4.18 8.16
CA SER A 555 -15.25 -3.16 7.63
C SER A 555 -15.38 -1.99 8.61
N TYR A 556 -15.26 -0.76 8.11
CA TYR A 556 -15.48 0.46 8.86
C TYR A 556 -16.44 1.39 8.12
N LYS A 557 -17.43 1.89 8.85
CA LYS A 557 -18.22 3.06 8.43
C LYS A 557 -17.46 4.34 8.76
N PRO A 558 -17.64 5.43 7.98
CA PRO A 558 -17.10 6.74 8.29
C PRO A 558 -17.47 7.13 9.73
N TYR A 559 -16.52 7.69 10.45
CA TYR A 559 -16.75 8.06 11.85
C TYR A 559 -17.61 9.32 11.95
N GLU A 560 -18.73 9.20 12.65
CA GLU A 560 -19.65 10.30 12.97
C GLU A 560 -19.25 10.95 14.29
N GLU A 561 -19.08 12.28 14.30
CA GLU A 561 -18.75 12.99 15.54
C GLU A 561 -19.95 13.07 16.49
N PRO A 562 -19.74 12.86 17.81
CA PRO A 562 -20.77 13.05 18.81
C PRO A 562 -21.44 14.44 18.75
N GLY A 563 -22.77 14.46 18.64
CA GLY A 563 -23.59 15.67 18.74
C GLY A 563 -23.82 16.44 17.43
N ILE A 564 -23.43 15.90 16.27
CA ILE A 564 -23.79 16.48 14.96
C ILE A 564 -25.13 15.93 14.44
N VAL A 565 -25.52 14.71 14.80
CA VAL A 565 -26.79 14.07 14.37
C VAL A 565 -27.77 13.99 15.54
N GLN A 566 -29.03 14.41 15.32
CA GLN A 566 -30.13 14.29 16.29
C GLN A 566 -30.65 12.83 16.39
N GLU A 567 -30.84 12.39 17.64
CA GLU A 567 -31.74 11.33 18.12
C GLU A 567 -31.78 10.00 17.32
N ASN A 568 -30.83 9.09 17.62
CA ASN A 568 -31.08 7.66 17.99
C ASN A 568 -29.90 6.71 17.77
N ASN A 569 -28.73 7.18 17.32
CA ASN A 569 -27.49 6.42 17.38
C ASN A 569 -26.48 7.19 18.24
N VAL A 570 -26.13 6.69 19.42
CA VAL A 570 -24.94 7.16 20.13
C VAL A 570 -23.75 6.73 19.27
N PRO A 571 -22.92 7.64 18.72
CA PRO A 571 -21.75 7.23 17.98
C PRO A 571 -20.88 6.34 18.87
N GLY A 572 -20.43 5.20 18.34
CA GLY A 572 -19.48 4.36 19.06
C GLY A 572 -18.23 5.16 19.39
N GLU A 573 -17.73 5.09 20.63
CA GLU A 573 -16.48 5.74 21.01
C GLU A 573 -15.36 5.32 20.04
N LEU A 574 -14.63 6.30 19.47
CA LEU A 574 -13.52 6.03 18.56
C LEU A 574 -12.47 5.21 19.31
N LYS A 575 -12.36 3.92 18.97
CA LYS A 575 -11.39 3.04 19.61
C LYS A 575 -9.96 3.49 19.24
N PRO A 576 -9.03 3.50 20.21
CA PRO A 576 -7.64 3.77 19.93
C PRO A 576 -7.07 2.69 19.00
N LEU A 577 -6.24 3.08 18.06
CA LEU A 577 -5.49 2.15 17.23
C LEU A 577 -4.36 1.51 18.05
N PRO A 578 -4.04 0.23 17.81
CA PRO A 578 -3.08 -0.54 18.60
C PRO A 578 -1.63 -0.29 18.13
N PHE A 579 -1.24 0.97 17.96
CA PHE A 579 0.10 1.36 17.52
C PHE A 579 0.81 2.17 18.59
N THR A 580 2.12 2.03 18.69
CA THR A 580 2.96 3.10 19.24
C THR A 580 3.31 4.11 18.17
N GLU A 581 3.79 5.28 18.60
CA GLU A 581 4.26 6.31 17.67
C GLU A 581 5.42 5.78 16.79
N THR A 582 6.34 5.01 17.37
CA THR A 582 7.47 4.44 16.62
C THR A 582 7.02 3.41 15.59
N GLU A 583 6.03 2.57 15.92
CA GLU A 583 5.43 1.63 14.94
C GLU A 583 4.79 2.40 13.78
N ALA A 584 4.00 3.43 14.07
CA ALA A 584 3.34 4.24 13.05
C ALA A 584 4.36 4.96 12.14
N LYS A 585 5.41 5.58 12.71
CA LYS A 585 6.50 6.20 11.93
C LYS A 585 7.20 5.21 11.01
N SER A 586 7.52 4.02 11.51
CA SER A 586 8.17 2.98 10.72
C SER A 586 7.29 2.48 9.57
N LEU A 587 5.97 2.36 9.77
CA LEU A 587 5.04 1.99 8.70
C LEU A 587 4.89 3.07 7.63
N VAL A 588 4.82 4.34 8.03
CA VAL A 588 4.81 5.46 7.08
C VAL A 588 6.09 5.46 6.26
N TYR A 589 7.26 5.32 6.91
CA TYR A 589 8.54 5.21 6.24
C TYR A 589 8.58 4.03 5.26
N PHE A 590 8.14 2.84 5.70
CA PHE A 590 8.08 1.65 4.84
C PHE A 590 7.25 1.89 3.57
N ASN A 591 6.10 2.57 3.67
CA ASN A 591 5.28 2.88 2.51
C ASN A 591 5.97 3.85 1.52
N PHE A 592 6.63 4.88 2.03
CA PHE A 592 7.45 5.78 1.20
C PHE A 592 8.61 5.02 0.55
N LYS A 593 9.29 4.16 1.32
CA LYS A 593 10.44 3.40 0.87
C LYS A 593 10.09 2.45 -0.29
N VAL A 594 9.01 1.69 -0.17
CA VAL A 594 8.49 0.83 -1.27
C VAL A 594 8.19 1.66 -2.52
N SER A 595 7.60 2.85 -2.35
CA SER A 595 7.31 3.74 -3.48
C SER A 595 8.58 4.23 -4.18
N LEU A 596 9.63 4.58 -3.41
CA LEU A 596 10.93 4.98 -3.95
C LEU A 596 11.60 3.81 -4.69
N GLU A 597 11.58 2.61 -4.13
CA GLU A 597 12.14 1.40 -4.77
C GLU A 597 11.45 1.12 -6.12
N ASP A 598 10.13 1.24 -6.20
CA ASP A 598 9.37 1.06 -7.44
C ASP A 598 9.75 2.09 -8.51
N VAL A 599 9.95 3.36 -8.11
CA VAL A 599 10.44 4.44 -8.99
C VAL A 599 11.84 4.13 -9.50
N LEU A 600 12.78 3.78 -8.60
CA LEU A 600 14.17 3.46 -8.96
C LEU A 600 14.24 2.27 -9.90
N LEU A 601 13.48 1.22 -9.62
CA LEU A 601 13.38 0.04 -10.48
C LEU A 601 12.81 0.41 -11.86
N CYS A 602 11.78 1.26 -11.92
CA CYS A 602 11.17 1.70 -13.18
C CYS A 602 12.17 2.52 -14.02
N ILE A 603 12.94 3.41 -13.39
CA ILE A 603 14.00 4.19 -14.06
C ILE A 603 15.00 3.24 -14.75
N VAL A 604 15.49 2.22 -14.04
CA VAL A 604 16.47 1.26 -14.57
C VAL A 604 15.88 0.40 -15.69
N ARG A 605 14.63 -0.05 -15.55
CA ARG A 605 13.99 -0.90 -16.57
C ARG A 605 13.72 -0.14 -17.86
N ASN A 606 13.30 1.13 -17.79
CA ASN A 606 12.91 1.91 -18.95
C ASN A 606 14.09 2.55 -19.68
N ASN A 607 15.15 2.90 -18.96
CA ASN A 607 16.25 3.69 -19.51
C ASN A 607 17.59 2.91 -19.50
N GLY A 608 17.55 1.65 -19.11
CA GLY A 608 18.76 0.86 -18.83
C GLY A 608 19.47 1.35 -17.57
N ASN A 609 20.69 0.85 -17.33
CA ASN A 609 21.39 1.17 -16.10
C ASN A 609 21.87 2.64 -16.02
N MET A 610 21.84 3.42 -17.11
CA MET A 610 22.26 4.86 -17.21
C MET A 610 23.54 5.25 -16.43
N ASN A 611 24.38 4.28 -16.04
CA ASN A 611 25.40 4.36 -15.00
C ASN A 611 24.92 5.01 -13.67
N TYR A 612 23.63 4.88 -13.38
CA TYR A 612 22.97 5.37 -12.17
C TYR A 612 23.15 4.41 -10.99
N PHE A 613 23.25 3.11 -11.26
CA PHE A 613 23.41 2.08 -10.24
C PHE A 613 24.63 1.22 -10.53
N LYS A 614 25.32 0.81 -9.46
CA LYS A 614 26.51 -0.04 -9.53
C LYS A 614 26.13 -1.46 -9.92
N ASN A 615 25.05 -1.97 -9.34
CA ASN A 615 24.58 -3.32 -9.52
C ASN A 615 23.59 -3.42 -10.67
N LYS A 616 23.67 -4.52 -11.44
CA LYS A 616 22.77 -4.75 -12.57
C LYS A 616 21.46 -5.32 -12.07
N CYS A 617 20.34 -4.69 -12.45
CA CYS A 617 19.03 -5.32 -12.36
C CYS A 617 18.89 -6.34 -13.51
N THR A 618 18.99 -7.63 -13.20
CA THR A 618 18.78 -8.70 -14.19
C THR A 618 17.53 -9.50 -13.85
N TRP A 619 17.02 -10.31 -14.78
CA TRP A 619 15.85 -11.14 -14.48
C TRP A 619 16.16 -12.29 -13.51
N GLY A 620 17.36 -12.87 -13.57
CA GLY A 620 17.75 -14.05 -12.78
C GLY A 620 18.38 -13.76 -11.42
N ASN A 621 18.81 -12.52 -11.18
CA ASN A 621 19.32 -12.04 -9.89
C ASN A 621 19.12 -10.51 -9.82
N ARG A 622 18.31 -10.06 -8.85
CA ARG A 622 18.12 -8.64 -8.51
C ARG A 622 18.55 -8.34 -7.07
N THR A 623 18.94 -9.34 -6.30
CA THR A 623 19.27 -9.20 -4.87
C THR A 623 20.28 -8.07 -4.63
N ASP A 624 21.43 -8.07 -5.34
CA ASP A 624 22.44 -7.00 -5.20
C ASP A 624 21.92 -5.61 -5.61
N PHE A 625 21.01 -5.55 -6.58
CA PHE A 625 20.38 -4.30 -6.98
C PHE A 625 19.40 -3.80 -5.91
N TYR A 626 18.60 -4.68 -5.32
CA TYR A 626 17.73 -4.35 -4.19
C TYR A 626 18.51 -3.84 -3.00
N HIS A 627 19.64 -4.49 -2.64
CA HIS A 627 20.52 -3.98 -1.58
C HIS A 627 21.03 -2.55 -1.85
N GLU A 628 21.29 -2.20 -3.11
CA GLU A 628 21.72 -0.85 -3.48
C GLU A 628 20.58 0.17 -3.33
N ILE A 629 19.37 -0.12 -3.84
CA ILE A 629 18.24 0.82 -3.77
C ILE A 629 17.59 0.90 -2.38
N ASP A 630 17.68 -0.16 -1.58
CA ASP A 630 17.24 -0.20 -0.19
C ASP A 630 18.03 0.77 0.69
N GLN A 631 19.29 1.06 0.34
CA GLN A 631 20.12 2.03 1.07
C GLN A 631 19.87 3.48 0.65
N MET A 632 19.18 3.70 -0.47
CA MET A 632 18.97 5.03 -1.02
C MET A 632 17.93 5.83 -0.23
N THR A 633 18.29 7.04 0.14
CA THR A 633 17.39 8.03 0.76
C THR A 633 16.69 8.89 -0.30
N PHE A 634 15.58 9.54 0.06
CA PHE A 634 14.94 10.49 -0.86
C PHE A 634 15.81 11.71 -1.12
N ALA A 635 16.55 12.18 -0.11
CA ALA A 635 17.52 13.27 -0.28
C ALA A 635 18.60 12.91 -1.32
N GLU A 636 19.14 11.69 -1.26
CA GLU A 636 20.08 11.20 -2.27
C GLU A 636 19.42 11.00 -3.63
N PHE A 637 18.19 10.48 -3.67
CA PHE A 637 17.46 10.31 -4.92
C PHE A 637 17.31 11.66 -5.66
N THR A 638 16.92 12.68 -4.91
CA THR A 638 16.76 14.06 -5.40
C THR A 638 18.08 14.61 -5.95
N LYS A 639 19.17 14.49 -5.19
CA LYS A 639 20.49 15.05 -5.57
C LYS A 639 21.15 14.28 -6.71
N LYS A 640 21.14 12.94 -6.66
CA LYS A 640 21.88 12.06 -7.58
C LYS A 640 21.13 11.84 -8.90
N TYR A 641 19.80 11.88 -8.89
CA TYR A 641 18.99 11.53 -10.07
C TYR A 641 18.11 12.67 -10.57
N ILE A 642 17.21 13.23 -9.74
CA ILE A 642 16.31 14.29 -10.20
C ILE A 642 17.11 15.51 -10.67
N LEU A 643 17.96 16.06 -9.80
CA LEU A 643 18.74 17.26 -10.09
C LEU A 643 19.68 17.07 -11.29
N LYS A 644 20.35 15.91 -11.35
CA LYS A 644 21.25 15.55 -12.43
C LYS A 644 20.50 15.44 -13.76
N TYR A 645 19.44 14.65 -13.80
CA TYR A 645 18.64 14.42 -15.01
C TYR A 645 18.05 15.73 -15.55
N HIS A 646 17.44 16.54 -14.68
CA HIS A 646 16.85 17.81 -15.10
C HIS A 646 17.91 18.83 -15.55
N SER A 647 19.11 18.82 -14.95
CA SER A 647 20.21 19.65 -15.42
C SER A 647 20.70 19.24 -16.81
N GLU A 648 20.73 17.94 -17.09
CA GLU A 648 21.14 17.38 -18.39
C GLU A 648 20.13 17.73 -19.50
N ILE A 649 18.83 17.56 -19.26
CA ILE A 649 17.81 17.85 -20.29
C ILE A 649 17.60 19.36 -20.52
N GLU A 650 17.77 20.19 -19.49
CA GLU A 650 17.73 21.66 -19.64
C GLU A 650 19.03 22.23 -20.22
N ASN A 651 20.06 21.39 -20.41
CA ASN A 651 21.41 21.79 -20.81
C ASN A 651 21.96 22.94 -19.95
N ARG A 652 21.64 22.92 -18.65
CA ARG A 652 21.98 23.96 -17.67
C ARG A 652 22.06 23.35 -16.29
N GLN A 653 23.08 23.75 -15.52
CA GLN A 653 23.20 23.34 -14.13
C GLN A 653 22.09 23.96 -13.28
N MET A 654 21.11 23.15 -12.89
CA MET A 654 20.09 23.52 -11.92
C MET A 654 20.66 23.32 -10.51
N THR A 655 20.33 24.22 -9.57
CA THR A 655 20.68 24.05 -8.15
C THR A 655 19.56 23.38 -7.38
N ILE A 656 19.87 22.82 -6.22
CA ILE A 656 18.85 22.19 -5.37
C ILE A 656 17.80 23.22 -4.93
N GLU A 657 18.23 24.43 -4.59
CA GLU A 657 17.34 25.53 -4.20
C GLU A 657 16.41 25.93 -5.35
N GLU A 658 16.92 25.93 -6.59
CA GLU A 658 16.10 26.19 -7.76
C GLU A 658 15.06 25.09 -8.00
N LEU A 659 15.47 23.82 -7.91
CA LEU A 659 14.58 22.66 -8.03
C LEU A 659 13.45 22.74 -6.98
N ASN A 660 13.80 23.00 -5.73
CA ASN A 660 12.84 23.06 -4.61
C ASN A 660 11.89 24.24 -4.75
N ARG A 661 12.43 25.42 -5.12
CA ARG A 661 11.60 26.61 -5.37
C ARG A 661 10.60 26.37 -6.50
N LYS A 662 11.00 25.72 -7.59
CA LYS A 662 10.10 25.43 -8.73
C LYS A 662 9.11 24.29 -8.45
N SER A 663 9.46 23.37 -7.55
CA SER A 663 8.64 22.18 -7.24
C SER A 663 7.71 22.36 -6.04
N SER A 664 7.82 23.48 -5.33
CA SER A 664 6.98 23.84 -4.18
C SER A 664 5.78 24.69 -4.55
N LEU A 665 4.75 24.69 -3.71
CA LEU A 665 3.57 25.53 -3.88
C LEU A 665 3.90 27.04 -3.86
N TYR A 666 5.05 27.42 -3.31
CA TYR A 666 5.57 28.79 -3.41
C TYR A 666 5.70 29.28 -4.86
N ALA A 667 6.04 28.40 -5.81
CA ALA A 667 6.14 28.76 -7.23
C ALA A 667 4.80 29.15 -7.88
N ILE A 668 3.67 28.79 -7.26
CA ILE A 668 2.32 29.08 -7.75
C ILE A 668 1.52 29.92 -6.75
N GLU A 669 2.19 30.66 -5.86
CA GLU A 669 1.56 31.49 -4.82
C GLU A 669 0.52 32.45 -5.40
N ASP A 670 0.85 33.15 -6.49
CA ASP A 670 -0.05 34.10 -7.14
C ASP A 670 -1.35 33.43 -7.61
N PHE A 671 -1.26 32.21 -8.15
CA PHE A 671 -2.44 31.43 -8.52
C PHE A 671 -3.24 31.04 -7.28
N LEU A 672 -2.58 30.48 -6.26
CA LEU A 672 -3.23 30.02 -5.03
C LEU A 672 -3.92 31.16 -4.28
N ARG A 673 -3.36 32.37 -4.29
CA ARG A 673 -3.90 33.55 -3.63
C ARG A 673 -5.15 34.08 -4.33
N ASN A 674 -5.16 34.08 -5.66
CA ASN A 674 -6.15 34.81 -6.44
C ASN A 674 -7.27 33.92 -7.02
N ASP A 675 -7.05 32.63 -7.23
CA ASP A 675 -8.04 31.76 -7.86
C ASP A 675 -9.08 31.22 -6.87
N LYS A 676 -10.36 31.55 -7.10
CA LYS A 676 -11.47 31.19 -6.22
C LYS A 676 -11.95 29.76 -6.41
N ASN A 677 -11.53 29.10 -7.48
CA ASN A 677 -11.95 27.74 -7.82
C ASN A 677 -11.07 26.67 -7.13
N VAL A 678 -10.13 27.10 -6.29
CA VAL A 678 -9.22 26.21 -5.57
C VAL A 678 -9.63 26.11 -4.11
N CYS A 679 -9.80 24.89 -3.62
CA CYS A 679 -10.04 24.58 -2.21
C CYS A 679 -8.97 23.60 -1.71
N VAL A 680 -8.46 23.83 -0.50
CA VAL A 680 -7.56 22.91 0.20
C VAL A 680 -8.24 22.42 1.48
N ILE A 681 -8.24 21.11 1.67
CA ILE A 681 -8.63 20.45 2.93
C ILE A 681 -7.34 19.94 3.57
N HIS A 682 -7.11 20.24 4.84
CA HIS A 682 -5.84 19.92 5.48
C HIS A 682 -5.95 19.60 6.97
N SER A 683 -4.88 19.02 7.53
CA SER A 683 -4.74 18.78 8.97
C SER A 683 -3.68 19.72 9.54
N SER A 684 -3.97 20.39 10.66
CA SER A 684 -3.01 21.30 11.30
C SER A 684 -1.83 20.58 11.95
N ASN A 685 -1.98 19.28 12.21
CA ASN A 685 -0.95 18.40 12.75
C ASN A 685 -0.33 17.49 11.67
N ASP A 686 -0.44 17.81 10.38
CA ASP A 686 0.26 17.07 9.33
C ASP A 686 1.79 17.18 9.52
N PHE A 687 2.46 16.05 9.72
CA PHE A 687 3.91 16.02 10.01
C PHE A 687 4.76 16.18 8.76
N LEU A 688 4.20 15.98 7.55
CA LEU A 688 4.92 16.15 6.28
C LEU A 688 5.08 17.62 5.88
N GLU A 689 4.67 18.54 6.75
CA GLU A 689 4.90 19.97 6.61
C GLU A 689 5.39 20.58 7.92
N SER A 690 6.11 21.68 7.79
CA SER A 690 6.47 22.55 8.90
C SER A 690 5.28 23.42 9.32
N SER A 691 5.31 23.92 10.56
CA SER A 691 4.30 24.88 11.03
C SER A 691 4.33 26.19 10.24
N SER A 692 5.50 26.59 9.72
CA SER A 692 5.64 27.77 8.84
C SER A 692 4.96 27.57 7.49
N GLU A 693 5.07 26.38 6.89
CA GLU A 693 4.41 26.05 5.62
C GLU A 693 2.89 26.04 5.77
N ARG A 694 2.36 25.45 6.85
CA ARG A 694 0.91 25.47 7.12
C ARG A 694 0.37 26.88 7.33
N ARG A 695 1.10 27.74 8.05
CA ARG A 695 0.73 29.15 8.23
C ARG A 695 0.78 29.92 6.91
N TRP A 696 1.85 29.74 6.12
CA TRP A 696 1.93 30.33 4.78
C TRP A 696 0.76 29.92 3.89
N LEU A 697 0.36 28.65 3.91
CA LEU A 697 -0.76 28.15 3.12
C LEU A 697 -2.08 28.79 3.59
N LYS A 698 -2.28 28.93 4.90
CA LYS A 698 -3.42 29.64 5.48
C LYS A 698 -3.46 31.11 5.08
N ASP A 699 -2.33 31.81 5.16
CA ASP A 699 -2.20 33.23 4.81
C ASP A 699 -2.36 33.48 3.30
N THR A 700 -1.97 32.50 2.49
CA THR A 700 -2.10 32.56 1.03
C THR A 700 -3.53 32.34 0.58
N MET A 701 -4.21 31.34 1.13
CA MET A 701 -5.53 30.91 0.64
C MET A 701 -6.72 31.41 1.48
N GLY A 702 -6.49 31.87 2.71
CA GLY A 702 -7.53 32.32 3.62
C GLY A 702 -8.53 31.20 3.96
N ASP A 703 -9.82 31.48 3.80
CA ASP A 703 -10.89 30.52 4.15
C ASP A 703 -11.01 29.37 3.13
N ARG A 704 -10.39 29.48 1.95
CA ARG A 704 -10.30 28.38 0.97
C ARG A 704 -9.37 27.25 1.42
N CYS A 705 -8.56 27.46 2.46
CA CYS A 705 -7.79 26.41 3.11
C CYS A 705 -8.43 26.08 4.47
N ILE A 706 -9.05 24.91 4.52
CA ILE A 706 -9.80 24.38 5.65
C ILE A 706 -8.88 23.48 6.46
N PHE A 707 -8.57 23.86 7.70
CA PHE A 707 -7.75 23.07 8.60
C PHE A 707 -8.62 22.34 9.63
N TYR A 708 -8.39 21.04 9.77
CA TYR A 708 -8.86 20.25 10.90
C TYR A 708 -7.77 20.14 11.94
N ASN A 709 -8.13 20.22 13.23
CA ASN A 709 -7.15 20.21 14.33
C ASN A 709 -6.42 18.86 14.53
N VAL A 710 -6.91 17.81 13.88
CA VAL A 710 -6.47 16.42 14.03
C VAL A 710 -6.55 15.66 12.71
N GLY A 711 -5.89 14.51 12.64
CA GLY A 711 -5.90 13.62 11.48
C GLY A 711 -4.52 13.23 10.97
N GLY A 712 -3.46 13.95 11.35
CA GLY A 712 -2.13 13.74 10.76
C GLY A 712 -2.18 13.90 9.24
N HIS A 713 -1.43 13.09 8.51
CA HIS A 713 -1.52 13.03 7.06
C HIS A 713 -2.69 12.14 6.65
N LEU A 714 -3.78 12.72 6.10
CA LEU A 714 -4.96 12.02 5.55
C LEU A 714 -5.82 11.19 6.52
N GLY A 715 -5.43 11.02 7.79
CA GLY A 715 -6.19 10.19 8.74
C GLY A 715 -7.59 10.72 9.07
N ASN A 716 -7.82 12.02 8.86
CA ASN A 716 -9.14 12.64 8.97
C ASN A 716 -10.08 12.31 7.79
N LEU A 717 -9.61 11.70 6.69
CA LEU A 717 -10.48 11.22 5.61
C LEU A 717 -11.44 10.12 6.09
N TYR A 718 -11.14 9.46 7.19
CA TYR A 718 -12.05 8.50 7.83
C TYR A 718 -13.27 9.17 8.49
N LEU A 719 -13.25 10.49 8.68
CA LEU A 719 -14.36 11.24 9.27
C LEU A 719 -15.47 11.49 8.26
N GLU A 720 -16.71 11.21 8.67
CA GLU A 720 -17.89 11.46 7.85
C GLU A 720 -18.00 12.94 7.45
N ARG A 721 -17.67 13.87 8.35
CA ARG A 721 -17.65 15.31 8.06
C ARG A 721 -16.72 15.66 6.89
N VAL A 722 -15.52 15.09 6.85
CA VAL A 722 -14.54 15.35 5.79
C VAL A 722 -15.04 14.80 4.46
N GLN A 723 -15.60 13.59 4.47
CA GLN A 723 -16.21 12.98 3.28
C GLN A 723 -17.44 13.75 2.77
N LYS A 724 -18.28 14.25 3.68
CA LYS A 724 -19.42 15.13 3.34
C LYS A 724 -18.93 16.43 2.69
N LEU A 725 -17.91 17.07 3.25
CA LEU A 725 -17.31 18.27 2.66
C LEU A 725 -16.80 18.04 1.23
N ILE A 726 -16.14 16.91 0.96
CA ILE A 726 -15.73 16.54 -0.41
C ILE A 726 -16.94 16.48 -1.35
N GLY A 727 -18.03 15.84 -0.91
CA GLY A 727 -19.26 15.78 -1.69
C GLY A 727 -19.94 17.14 -1.87
N ASP A 728 -19.93 18.00 -0.84
CA ASP A 728 -20.57 19.31 -0.90
C ASP A 728 -19.81 20.27 -1.84
N LEU A 729 -18.48 20.20 -1.84
CA LEU A 729 -17.64 20.91 -2.81
C LEU A 729 -17.92 20.47 -4.26
N ALA A 730 -18.31 19.21 -4.46
CA ALA A 730 -18.73 18.69 -5.76
C ALA A 730 -20.15 19.18 -6.15
N ASP A 731 -21.09 19.24 -5.20
CA ASP A 731 -22.45 19.74 -5.43
C ASP A 731 -22.49 21.22 -5.85
N GLU A 732 -21.66 22.06 -5.24
CA GLU A 732 -21.54 23.48 -5.60
C GLU A 732 -21.22 23.67 -7.10
N ILE A 733 -20.44 22.76 -7.67
CA ILE A 733 -20.10 22.76 -9.11
C ILE A 733 -21.33 22.36 -9.93
N ALA A 734 -22.01 21.29 -9.54
CA ALA A 734 -23.17 20.78 -10.26
C ALA A 734 -24.35 21.79 -10.28
N ARG A 735 -24.46 22.66 -9.28
CA ARG A 735 -25.57 23.64 -9.13
C ARG A 735 -25.32 25.01 -9.77
N LYS A 736 -24.13 25.29 -10.34
CA LYS A 736 -23.73 26.61 -10.87
C LYS A 736 -23.78 27.75 -9.85
N GLU A 737 -23.63 27.47 -8.55
CA GLU A 737 -23.57 28.52 -7.53
C GLU A 737 -22.11 28.87 -7.24
N ALA A 738 -21.75 30.14 -7.41
CA ALA A 738 -20.43 30.64 -7.02
C ALA A 738 -20.28 30.53 -5.50
N ALA A 739 -19.24 29.82 -5.07
CA ALA A 739 -18.90 29.44 -3.70
C ALA A 739 -19.21 30.52 -2.63
N ALA A 740 -20.12 30.17 -1.73
CA ALA A 740 -20.06 30.62 -0.34
C ALA A 740 -19.75 29.37 0.49
N LEU A 741 -18.50 29.27 0.99
CA LEU A 741 -18.07 28.17 1.85
C LEU A 741 -19.07 27.98 3.01
N PRO A 742 -19.43 26.73 3.38
CA PRO A 742 -20.27 26.49 4.53
C PRO A 742 -19.62 27.09 5.79
N LYS A 743 -20.39 27.90 6.53
CA LYS A 743 -19.97 28.59 7.75
C LYS A 743 -19.74 27.66 8.93
#